data_AF-A0A6A6Z5L5-F1
#
_entry.id   AF-A0A6A6Z5L5-F1
#
_cell.length_a   1.000
_cell.length_b   1.000
_cell.length_c   1.000
_cell.angle_alpha   90.00
_cell.angle_beta   90.00
_cell.angle_gamma   90.00
#
_symmetry.space_group_name_H-M   'P 1'
#
loop_
_entity.id
_entity.type
_entity.pdbx_description
1 polymer ?
#
loop_
_entity_poly.entity_id
_entity_poly.type
_entity_poly.pdbx_seq_one_letter_code
_entity_poly.pdbx_strand_id
1 'polypeptide(L)'
;MAQPPNVPNGRTLNSHELAAYNDLPVAEQSGYLLFAADVIARAKPYPNTRGRVARTLFERGKHSLKLINKWNALNDDADGKGAWIPGWAAARAAEASRAQRLAMAGAVEEEERLRGGRAAEREERRRAGVASPVRETLGEYVSDDEEGGGVGGEGVVEERLPQESGVGEEQLQAMVDATRDEERLRVTREGVAGPGQPLLPGYEDESGAYVDVVGGGNAVVGNRSVEERLGRVIEEGEIDEGEIDEGEIEEGEVEEGEEPYEEPESPPSPTANETLAGRRALGMGDWQYVMALDTRHIKTGISQERSATKSVLVWVLCDKVTGVIIDRVVVKRLDYSSPDATLSAKLERSMRHEIEMHLLVEGPGCKNILKMRGEGFREETEVGMMYLDYAAGIDLEHMIKLHYQNREPVPEAYLWFVFDGLADALMSITTGVCPEKAADSSLPGADMLEWDPVYHLDIKPSNIFLGEPINPYGAYLTPLLADFGLVWTESKLVARKRKNALHNIGTRGYQPPEQYRELTAEEDYDPKGFEVGPKADIYSLGVTMWRFMLATCDPDELWNIHDPDGDIFDWDDPDRRQLPIDPPGYWGMYSNRLTQLVYDCLKMYPPHRVDNKDLKRRTAEGFAWFQETFREVKLSIEQWDNGESLPWGFQPFIIDDPFKKGSVPPGKRRRIDDSGVAQGDADSGAQ
;
A
#
# COMPACT_ATOMS: atom_id res chain seq x y z
N MET A 1 -4.66 -29.64 26.78
CA MET A 1 -3.51 -28.98 27.44
C MET A 1 -4.02 -27.74 28.14
N ALA A 2 -3.40 -27.30 29.24
CA ALA A 2 -3.82 -26.05 29.89
C ALA A 2 -3.27 -24.86 29.10
N GLN A 3 -4.08 -23.82 28.88
CA GLN A 3 -3.58 -22.58 28.29
C GLN A 3 -2.57 -21.91 29.24
N PRO A 4 -1.48 -21.31 28.74
CA PRO A 4 -0.61 -20.49 29.56
C PRO A 4 -1.39 -19.27 30.10
N PRO A 5 -1.04 -18.76 31.30
CA PRO A 5 -1.75 -17.64 31.88
C PRO A 5 -1.61 -16.40 31.00
N ASN A 6 -2.75 -15.77 30.71
CA ASN A 6 -2.79 -14.51 29.95
C ASN A 6 -2.20 -13.39 30.81
N VAL A 7 -1.04 -12.82 30.43
CA VAL A 7 -0.32 -11.78 31.20
C VAL A 7 -0.52 -10.42 30.54
N PRO A 8 -1.36 -9.52 31.09
CA PRO A 8 -1.49 -8.17 30.58
C PRO A 8 -0.21 -7.36 30.79
N ASN A 9 0.16 -6.58 29.78
CA ASN A 9 1.30 -5.68 29.82
C ASN A 9 1.29 -4.76 31.06
N GLY A 10 2.16 -5.05 32.04
CA GLY A 10 2.42 -4.18 33.19
C GLY A 10 2.06 -4.71 34.58
N ARG A 11 1.59 -5.96 34.73
CA ARG A 11 1.40 -6.59 36.06
C ARG A 11 2.64 -7.35 36.50
N THR A 12 2.97 -7.29 37.80
CA THR A 12 3.97 -8.16 38.41
C THR A 12 3.52 -9.62 38.34
N LEU A 13 4.32 -10.49 37.72
CA LEU A 13 4.08 -11.93 37.75
C LEU A 13 3.96 -12.40 39.20
N ASN A 14 2.83 -13.01 39.55
CA ASN A 14 2.63 -13.65 40.83
C ASN A 14 3.43 -14.97 40.89
N SER A 15 3.56 -15.57 42.07
CA SER A 15 4.38 -16.78 42.26
C SER A 15 3.95 -17.96 41.38
N HIS A 16 2.70 -18.01 40.95
CA HIS A 16 2.14 -19.05 40.08
C HIS A 16 2.46 -18.81 38.60
N GLU A 17 2.46 -17.55 38.16
CA GLU A 17 2.86 -17.15 36.79
C GLU A 17 4.39 -17.25 36.62
N LEU A 18 5.16 -16.94 37.66
CA LEU A 18 6.61 -17.13 37.67
C LEU A 18 7.00 -18.62 37.65
N ALA A 19 6.22 -19.49 38.28
CA ALA A 19 6.39 -20.93 38.15
C ALA A 19 6.13 -21.39 36.71
N ALA A 20 5.02 -20.96 36.10
CA ALA A 20 4.70 -21.28 34.71
C ALA A 20 5.78 -20.81 33.71
N TYR A 21 6.43 -19.66 33.95
CA TYR A 21 7.58 -19.21 33.13
C TYR A 21 8.79 -20.14 33.28
N ASN A 22 9.09 -20.62 34.50
CA ASN A 22 10.20 -21.54 34.74
C ASN A 22 9.95 -22.95 34.16
N ASP A 23 8.69 -23.32 33.94
CA ASP A 23 8.28 -24.58 33.30
C ASP A 23 8.36 -24.53 31.75
N LEU A 24 8.60 -23.36 31.15
CA LEU A 24 8.77 -23.22 29.69
C LEU A 24 10.08 -23.88 29.20
N PRO A 25 10.15 -24.38 27.95
CA PRO A 25 11.39 -24.81 27.33
C PRO A 25 12.49 -23.73 27.35
N VAL A 26 13.75 -24.15 27.52
CA VAL A 26 14.92 -23.25 27.63
C VAL A 26 15.05 -22.30 26.43
N ALA A 27 14.62 -22.71 25.23
CA ALA A 27 14.61 -21.87 24.04
C ALA A 27 13.65 -20.67 24.17
N GLU A 28 12.44 -20.90 24.68
CA GLU A 28 11.43 -19.85 24.90
C GLU A 28 11.86 -18.89 26.02
N GLN A 29 12.38 -19.43 27.13
CA GLN A 29 12.96 -18.62 28.21
C GLN A 29 14.08 -17.71 27.68
N SER A 30 14.95 -18.25 26.81
CA SER A 30 16.04 -17.49 26.16
C SER A 30 15.51 -16.40 25.23
N GLY A 31 14.44 -16.65 24.48
CA GLY A 31 13.77 -15.64 23.64
C GLY A 31 13.27 -14.45 24.47
N TYR A 32 12.58 -14.71 25.58
CA TYR A 32 12.14 -13.65 26.51
C TYR A 32 13.29 -12.84 27.09
N LEU A 33 14.42 -13.48 27.43
CA LEU A 33 15.60 -12.80 27.97
C LEU A 33 16.32 -11.95 26.91
N LEU A 34 16.41 -12.42 25.67
CA LEU A 34 16.98 -11.65 24.56
C LEU A 34 16.13 -10.41 24.24
N PHE A 35 14.81 -10.56 24.17
CA PHE A 35 13.87 -9.45 24.00
C PHE A 35 14.01 -8.41 25.13
N ALA A 36 14.02 -8.86 26.39
CA ALA A 36 14.19 -7.97 27.53
C ALA A 36 15.55 -7.23 27.53
N ALA A 37 16.63 -7.90 27.10
CA ALA A 37 17.96 -7.30 27.01
C ALA A 37 18.04 -6.23 25.91
N ASP A 38 17.45 -6.48 24.74
CA ASP A 38 17.43 -5.53 23.63
C ASP A 38 16.60 -4.26 23.96
N VAL A 39 15.44 -4.43 24.58
CA VAL A 39 14.61 -3.31 25.09
C VAL A 39 15.37 -2.44 26.10
N ILE A 40 16.17 -3.04 26.98
CA ILE A 40 17.02 -2.30 27.94
C ILE A 40 18.16 -1.57 27.23
N ALA A 41 18.81 -2.21 26.25
CA ALA A 41 19.94 -1.64 25.53
C ALA A 41 19.57 -0.40 24.69
N ARG A 42 18.33 -0.34 24.17
CA ARG A 42 17.86 0.72 23.26
C ARG A 42 17.25 1.95 23.97
N ALA A 43 16.97 1.87 25.27
CA ALA A 43 16.34 2.95 26.02
C ALA A 43 17.25 4.21 26.18
N LYS A 44 17.05 5.23 25.35
CA LYS A 44 17.64 6.57 25.52
C LYS A 44 16.87 7.39 26.58
N PRO A 45 17.56 8.19 27.44
CA PRO A 45 16.88 9.15 28.29
C PRO A 45 16.46 10.39 27.48
N TYR A 46 15.15 10.65 27.39
CA TYR A 46 14.63 11.91 26.87
C TYR A 46 14.43 12.94 28.00
N PRO A 47 14.87 14.20 27.84
CA PRO A 47 14.44 15.29 28.70
C PRO A 47 13.03 15.72 28.30
N ASN A 48 12.02 15.39 29.11
CA ASN A 48 10.66 15.90 28.94
C ASN A 48 10.19 16.59 30.23
N THR A 49 9.62 17.78 30.07
CA THR A 49 9.19 18.70 31.15
C THR A 49 7.97 18.22 31.94
N ARG A 50 7.32 17.11 31.57
CA ARG A 50 6.15 16.54 32.27
C ARG A 50 6.42 15.12 32.79
N GLY A 51 7.13 15.03 33.91
CA GLY A 51 7.77 13.83 34.47
C GLY A 51 6.89 12.70 35.04
N ARG A 52 5.87 12.21 34.32
CA ARG A 52 5.13 10.97 34.69
C ARG A 52 5.59 9.73 33.92
N VAL A 53 5.79 9.81 32.60
CA VAL A 53 6.03 8.63 31.73
C VAL A 53 7.44 8.04 31.89
N ALA A 54 8.48 8.89 32.02
CA ALA A 54 9.87 8.44 32.13
C ALA A 54 10.14 7.61 33.40
N ARG A 55 9.40 7.86 34.49
CA ARG A 55 9.56 7.16 35.77
C ARG A 55 9.18 5.68 35.66
N THR A 56 8.17 5.37 34.84
CA THR A 56 7.68 4.01 34.60
C THR A 56 8.69 3.18 33.80
N LEU A 57 9.29 3.74 32.75
CA LEU A 57 10.32 3.06 31.94
C LEU A 57 11.61 2.82 32.74
N PHE A 58 12.03 3.78 33.58
CA PHE A 58 13.20 3.64 34.45
C PHE A 58 13.02 2.54 35.52
N GLU A 59 11.86 2.47 36.17
CA GLU A 59 11.59 1.40 37.13
C GLU A 59 11.39 0.02 36.46
N ARG A 60 10.86 -0.04 35.22
CA ARG A 60 10.85 -1.27 34.40
C ARG A 60 12.27 -1.81 34.16
N GLY A 61 13.20 -0.96 33.70
CA GLY A 61 14.59 -1.35 33.48
C GLY A 61 15.29 -1.87 34.74
N LYS A 62 15.07 -1.21 35.89
CA LYS A 62 15.56 -1.70 37.20
C LYS A 62 14.98 -3.06 37.60
N HIS A 63 13.71 -3.33 37.27
CA HIS A 63 13.06 -4.59 37.64
C HIS A 63 13.62 -5.76 36.82
N SER A 64 13.82 -5.58 35.51
CA SER A 64 14.48 -6.57 34.65
C SER A 64 15.92 -6.84 35.09
N LEU A 65 16.69 -5.81 35.45
CA LEU A 65 18.02 -5.96 36.05
C LEU A 65 18.00 -6.77 37.36
N LYS A 66 16.98 -6.62 38.21
CA LYS A 66 16.81 -7.44 39.43
C LYS A 66 16.50 -8.90 39.11
N LEU A 67 15.68 -9.18 38.08
CA LEU A 67 15.38 -10.53 37.63
C LEU A 67 16.62 -11.23 37.07
N ILE A 68 17.36 -10.55 36.19
CA ILE A 68 18.62 -11.06 35.61
C ILE A 68 19.65 -11.33 36.72
N ASN A 69 19.83 -10.40 37.66
CA ASN A 69 20.77 -10.60 38.78
C ASN A 69 20.33 -11.76 39.72
N LYS A 70 19.02 -11.96 39.90
CA LYS A 70 18.50 -13.09 40.70
C LYS A 70 18.69 -14.43 39.98
N TRP A 71 18.54 -14.46 38.65
CA TRP A 71 18.79 -15.65 37.84
C TRP A 71 20.28 -16.02 37.83
N ASN A 72 21.18 -15.04 37.67
CA ASN A 72 22.63 -15.25 37.80
C ASN A 72 23.01 -15.78 39.20
N ALA A 73 22.48 -15.18 40.27
CA ALA A 73 22.75 -15.63 41.64
C ALA A 73 22.22 -17.05 41.94
N LEU A 74 21.22 -17.54 41.20
CA LEU A 74 20.75 -18.92 41.31
C LEU A 74 21.61 -19.92 40.51
N ASN A 75 22.34 -19.45 39.50
CA ASN A 75 23.21 -20.28 38.66
C ASN A 75 24.68 -20.27 39.10
N ASP A 76 25.15 -19.25 39.83
CA ASP A 76 26.52 -19.23 40.41
C ASP A 76 26.71 -20.29 41.51
N ASP A 77 25.64 -20.74 42.18
CA ASP A 77 25.67 -21.84 43.16
C ASP A 77 25.62 -23.25 42.49
N ALA A 78 25.42 -23.33 41.17
CA ALA A 78 25.34 -24.58 40.42
C ALA A 78 26.62 -24.83 39.59
N ASP A 79 27.44 -25.79 40.06
CA ASP A 79 28.54 -26.44 39.34
C ASP A 79 29.76 -25.60 38.88
N GLY A 80 29.82 -24.29 39.21
CA GLY A 80 31.07 -23.50 39.10
C GLY A 80 31.65 -23.38 37.69
N LYS A 81 30.84 -23.62 36.66
CA LYS A 81 31.18 -23.49 35.23
C LYS A 81 30.27 -22.46 34.58
N GLY A 82 30.47 -21.20 34.94
CA GLY A 82 29.72 -20.08 34.37
C GLY A 82 29.75 -20.12 32.84
N ALA A 83 28.59 -20.32 32.23
CA ALA A 83 28.43 -20.29 30.78
C ALA A 83 28.68 -18.86 30.28
N TRP A 84 29.79 -18.65 29.58
CA TRP A 84 30.13 -17.37 28.99
C TRP A 84 29.13 -17.01 27.89
N ILE A 85 28.24 -16.05 28.17
CA ILE A 85 27.35 -15.46 27.17
C ILE A 85 28.16 -14.42 26.37
N PRO A 86 28.39 -14.61 25.04
CA PRO A 86 29.27 -13.74 24.26
C PRO A 86 28.87 -12.25 24.25
N GLY A 87 27.59 -11.95 24.45
CA GLY A 87 27.05 -10.58 24.50
C GLY A 87 27.58 -9.72 25.66
N TRP A 88 28.14 -10.31 26.73
CA TRP A 88 28.55 -9.53 27.91
C TRP A 88 29.81 -8.68 27.67
N ALA A 89 30.74 -9.18 26.85
CA ALA A 89 31.91 -8.41 26.40
C ALA A 89 31.49 -7.25 25.47
N ALA A 90 30.53 -7.50 24.57
CA ALA A 90 29.95 -6.47 23.70
C ALA A 90 29.19 -5.39 24.52
N ALA A 91 28.42 -5.79 25.54
CA ALA A 91 27.74 -4.86 26.43
C ALA A 91 28.71 -3.95 27.20
N ARG A 92 29.80 -4.50 27.76
CA ARG A 92 30.86 -3.68 28.39
C ARG A 92 31.59 -2.76 27.40
N ALA A 93 31.86 -3.23 26.17
CA ALA A 93 32.47 -2.40 25.13
C ALA A 93 31.54 -1.25 24.69
N ALA A 94 30.23 -1.50 24.62
CA ALA A 94 29.22 -0.49 24.36
C ALA A 94 29.08 0.51 25.52
N GLU A 95 29.15 0.06 26.78
CA GLU A 95 29.12 0.92 27.96
C GLU A 95 30.36 1.82 28.05
N ALA A 96 31.57 1.28 27.80
CA ALA A 96 32.79 2.06 27.71
C ALA A 96 32.74 3.09 26.55
N SER A 97 32.25 2.67 25.37
CA SER A 97 32.04 3.57 24.23
C SER A 97 31.03 4.67 24.54
N ARG A 98 29.97 4.37 25.32
CA ARG A 98 28.97 5.34 25.77
C ARG A 98 29.57 6.34 26.75
N ALA A 99 30.38 5.90 27.71
CA ALA A 99 31.08 6.79 28.64
C ALA A 99 32.02 7.76 27.90
N GLN A 100 32.75 7.26 26.89
CA GLN A 100 33.61 8.10 26.05
C GLN A 100 32.81 9.12 25.22
N ARG A 101 31.70 8.72 24.58
CA ARG A 101 30.82 9.65 23.83
C ARG A 101 30.20 10.73 24.72
N LEU A 102 29.78 10.39 25.94
CA LEU A 102 29.24 11.37 26.89
C LEU A 102 30.31 12.37 27.36
N ALA A 103 31.55 11.91 27.58
CA ALA A 103 32.67 12.80 27.90
C ALA A 103 33.00 13.75 26.72
N MET A 104 32.94 13.27 25.48
CA MET A 104 33.15 14.11 24.29
C MET A 104 32.00 15.11 24.08
N ALA A 105 30.74 14.69 24.27
CA ALA A 105 29.59 15.59 24.16
C ALA A 105 29.66 16.75 25.17
N GLY A 106 29.98 16.46 26.44
CA GLY A 106 30.17 17.50 27.46
C GLY A 106 31.33 18.46 27.15
N ALA A 107 32.41 17.97 26.51
CA ALA A 107 33.50 18.82 26.07
C ALA A 107 33.10 19.76 24.91
N VAL A 108 32.28 19.28 23.96
CA VAL A 108 31.74 20.11 22.87
C VAL A 108 30.77 21.17 23.41
N GLU A 109 29.87 20.79 24.31
CA GLU A 109 28.90 21.72 24.93
C GLU A 109 29.62 22.82 25.77
N GLU A 110 30.69 22.46 26.49
CA GLU A 110 31.57 23.43 27.16
C GLU A 110 32.31 24.34 26.15
N GLU A 111 32.83 23.80 25.04
CA GLU A 111 33.50 24.60 24.01
C GLU A 111 32.53 25.58 23.33
N GLU A 112 31.31 25.16 23.00
CA GLU A 112 30.28 26.04 22.43
C GLU A 112 29.83 27.11 23.43
N ARG A 113 29.64 26.76 24.70
CA ARG A 113 29.38 27.73 25.79
C ARG A 113 30.50 28.78 25.88
N LEU A 114 31.76 28.36 25.79
CA LEU A 114 32.91 29.26 25.74
C LEU A 114 32.97 30.06 24.43
N ARG A 115 32.52 29.51 23.30
CA ARG A 115 32.45 30.20 21.99
C ARG A 115 31.38 31.29 22.00
N GLY A 116 30.19 31.00 22.55
CA GLY A 116 29.12 31.96 22.78
C GLY A 116 29.53 33.08 23.73
N GLY A 117 30.20 32.75 24.85
CA GLY A 117 30.78 33.75 25.76
C GLY A 117 31.78 34.68 25.06
N ARG A 118 32.70 34.13 24.26
CA ARG A 118 33.67 34.92 23.47
C ARG A 118 33.01 35.77 22.38
N ALA A 119 31.88 35.33 21.81
CA ALA A 119 31.11 36.12 20.84
C ALA A 119 30.37 37.28 21.53
N ALA A 120 29.73 37.02 22.67
CA ALA A 120 29.08 38.05 23.48
C ALA A 120 30.09 39.12 23.96
N GLU A 121 31.26 38.71 24.44
CA GLU A 121 32.32 39.64 24.86
C GLU A 121 32.84 40.51 23.70
N ARG A 122 32.94 39.95 22.48
CA ARG A 122 33.31 40.73 21.28
C ARG A 122 32.24 41.77 20.92
N GLU A 123 30.96 41.41 21.00
CA GLU A 123 29.87 42.35 20.72
C GLU A 123 29.75 43.42 21.81
N GLU A 124 30.00 43.07 23.08
CA GLU A 124 30.07 44.03 24.18
C GLU A 124 31.25 45.01 24.01
N ARG A 125 32.44 44.52 23.65
CA ARG A 125 33.60 45.37 23.29
C ARG A 125 33.31 46.27 22.08
N ARG A 126 32.55 45.79 21.09
CA ARG A 126 32.10 46.58 19.93
C ARG A 126 31.14 47.69 20.34
N ARG A 127 30.18 47.40 21.21
CA ARG A 127 29.25 48.40 21.80
C ARG A 127 29.96 49.41 22.71
N ALA A 128 31.00 48.99 23.42
CA ALA A 128 31.84 49.84 24.26
C ALA A 128 32.82 50.75 23.46
N GLY A 129 32.85 50.66 22.13
CA GLY A 129 33.68 51.52 21.28
C GLY A 129 35.19 51.26 21.42
N VAL A 130 35.60 50.09 21.94
CA VAL A 130 37.01 49.76 22.16
C VAL A 130 37.64 49.32 20.84
N ALA A 131 38.32 50.25 20.16
CA ALA A 131 39.03 49.97 18.91
C ALA A 131 40.15 48.93 19.13
N SER A 132 40.09 47.81 18.39
CA SER A 132 41.17 46.83 18.36
C SER A 132 42.33 47.35 17.49
N PRO A 133 43.60 47.23 17.91
CA PRO A 133 44.72 47.71 17.12
C PRO A 133 44.90 46.86 15.86
N VAL A 134 44.77 47.51 14.70
CA VAL A 134 45.13 46.94 13.39
C VAL A 134 46.65 46.83 13.33
N ARG A 135 47.15 45.65 12.94
CA ARG A 135 48.57 45.43 12.69
C ARG A 135 48.78 45.33 11.18
N GLU A 136 49.29 46.39 10.58
CA GLU A 136 49.68 46.42 9.17
C GLU A 136 50.91 45.53 8.94
N THR A 137 50.84 44.66 7.94
CA THR A 137 52.01 44.20 7.16
C THR A 137 51.52 43.82 5.77
N LEU A 138 51.67 44.75 4.83
CA LEU A 138 51.58 44.54 3.39
C LEU A 138 52.97 44.15 2.87
N GLY A 139 53.04 43.21 1.93
CA GLY A 139 54.31 42.71 1.39
C GLY A 139 54.13 41.83 0.16
N GLU A 140 54.01 42.49 -0.99
CA GLU A 140 54.48 42.07 -2.33
C GLU A 140 54.14 40.65 -2.82
N TYR A 141 53.17 40.58 -3.75
CA TYR A 141 53.03 39.50 -4.72
C TYR A 141 53.82 39.89 -5.99
N VAL A 142 54.77 39.07 -6.40
CA VAL A 142 55.44 39.13 -7.72
C VAL A 142 55.23 37.77 -8.39
N SER A 143 55.05 37.78 -9.70
CA SER A 143 54.94 36.58 -10.53
C SER A 143 56.27 35.81 -10.57
N ASP A 144 56.23 34.52 -10.90
CA ASP A 144 56.74 34.03 -12.19
C ASP A 144 56.50 32.52 -12.30
N ASP A 145 56.46 32.04 -13.54
CA ASP A 145 56.18 30.66 -13.91
C ASP A 145 57.44 29.75 -13.86
N GLU A 146 57.18 28.44 -14.04
CA GLU A 146 58.06 27.43 -14.64
C GLU A 146 59.18 26.70 -13.82
N GLU A 147 59.45 25.50 -14.33
CA GLU A 147 60.54 24.54 -14.07
C GLU A 147 60.71 23.88 -12.66
N GLY A 148 60.20 22.65 -12.56
CA GLY A 148 61.04 21.45 -12.72
C GLY A 148 62.10 21.11 -11.66
N GLY A 149 61.96 19.96 -11.00
CA GLY A 149 63.05 19.35 -10.23
C GLY A 149 62.63 18.17 -9.36
N GLY A 150 62.92 16.95 -9.78
CA GLY A 150 62.64 15.73 -9.00
C GLY A 150 63.88 15.16 -8.29
N VAL A 151 63.70 14.78 -7.02
CA VAL A 151 64.48 13.80 -6.23
C VAL A 151 63.44 13.22 -5.25
N GLY A 152 63.18 11.92 -5.11
CA GLY A 152 64.12 10.80 -4.93
C GLY A 152 64.09 10.42 -3.44
N GLY A 153 63.45 9.30 -3.09
CA GLY A 153 63.22 8.91 -1.70
C GLY A 153 62.58 7.52 -1.57
N GLU A 154 63.43 6.49 -1.54
CA GLU A 154 63.03 5.11 -1.30
C GLU A 154 62.58 4.89 0.16
N GLY A 155 61.66 3.94 0.40
CA GLY A 155 61.11 3.67 1.73
C GLY A 155 60.28 2.39 1.80
N VAL A 156 60.91 1.25 1.53
CA VAL A 156 60.26 -0.08 1.52
C VAL A 156 59.90 -0.54 2.94
N VAL A 157 58.65 -0.96 3.15
CA VAL A 157 58.29 -2.04 4.09
C VAL A 157 57.24 -2.93 3.41
N GLU A 158 57.63 -4.16 3.02
CA GLU A 158 56.68 -5.24 2.73
C GLU A 158 56.00 -5.69 4.03
N GLU A 159 54.68 -5.83 4.02
CA GLU A 159 54.00 -6.75 4.95
C GLU A 159 53.07 -7.65 4.12
N ARG A 160 53.33 -8.96 4.16
CA ARG A 160 52.64 -9.96 3.34
C ARG A 160 51.46 -10.55 4.09
N LEU A 161 50.32 -10.63 3.42
CA LEU A 161 49.21 -11.54 3.76
C LEU A 161 48.86 -12.42 2.54
N PRO A 162 48.30 -13.62 2.76
CA PRO A 162 48.42 -14.71 1.80
C PRO A 162 47.41 -14.64 0.65
N GLN A 163 47.81 -15.19 -0.49
CA GLN A 163 46.92 -15.52 -1.60
C GLN A 163 46.05 -16.74 -1.24
N GLU A 164 44.75 -16.65 -1.48
CA GLU A 164 43.90 -17.81 -1.73
C GLU A 164 43.29 -17.72 -3.13
N SER A 165 42.98 -18.89 -3.70
CA SER A 165 42.43 -19.13 -5.04
C SER A 165 41.12 -18.37 -5.32
N GLY A 166 40.76 -18.03 -6.56
CA GLY A 166 41.30 -18.51 -7.84
C GLY A 166 40.24 -19.13 -8.76
N VAL A 167 39.13 -18.40 -8.99
CA VAL A 167 38.08 -18.61 -10.01
C VAL A 167 37.48 -17.22 -10.28
N GLY A 168 37.29 -16.69 -11.50
CA GLY A 168 37.54 -17.18 -12.85
C GLY A 168 37.18 -16.08 -13.86
N GLU A 169 38.16 -15.25 -14.27
CA GLU A 169 37.93 -14.09 -15.16
C GLU A 169 37.47 -14.47 -16.58
N GLU A 170 37.77 -15.68 -17.06
CA GLU A 170 37.39 -16.13 -18.41
C GLU A 170 35.86 -16.24 -18.63
N GLN A 171 35.06 -16.47 -17.56
CA GLN A 171 33.60 -16.50 -17.70
C GLN A 171 32.98 -15.11 -17.82
N LEU A 172 33.58 -14.08 -17.21
CA LEU A 172 33.10 -12.70 -17.33
C LEU A 172 33.38 -12.14 -18.73
N GLN A 173 34.56 -12.43 -19.28
CA GLN A 173 34.93 -12.00 -20.63
C GLN A 173 34.04 -12.64 -21.70
N ALA A 174 33.72 -13.93 -21.57
CA ALA A 174 32.81 -14.61 -22.48
C ALA A 174 31.37 -14.03 -22.49
N MET A 175 30.87 -13.53 -21.35
CA MET A 175 29.56 -12.86 -21.29
C MET A 175 29.58 -11.48 -21.96
N VAL A 176 30.66 -10.71 -21.77
CA VAL A 176 30.83 -9.37 -22.37
C VAL A 176 30.98 -9.46 -23.89
N ASP A 177 31.69 -10.47 -24.40
CA ASP A 177 31.84 -10.67 -25.83
C ASP A 177 30.54 -11.19 -26.49
N ALA A 178 29.75 -12.01 -25.78
CA ALA A 178 28.43 -12.44 -26.26
C ALA A 178 27.41 -11.29 -26.39
N THR A 179 27.41 -10.33 -25.46
CA THR A 179 26.52 -9.15 -25.56
C THR A 179 26.91 -8.23 -26.72
N ARG A 180 28.18 -8.21 -27.12
CA ARG A 180 28.71 -7.35 -28.18
C ARG A 180 28.39 -7.83 -29.59
N ASP A 181 28.23 -9.14 -29.78
CA ASP A 181 27.83 -9.72 -31.08
C ASP A 181 26.30 -9.62 -31.33
N GLU A 182 25.45 -9.59 -30.29
CA GLU A 182 24.01 -9.32 -30.46
C GLU A 182 23.74 -7.88 -30.92
N GLU A 183 24.44 -6.87 -30.37
CA GLU A 183 24.33 -5.49 -30.86
C GLU A 183 24.78 -5.35 -32.33
N ARG A 184 25.82 -6.08 -32.75
CA ARG A 184 26.28 -6.09 -34.15
C ARG A 184 25.27 -6.68 -35.12
N LEU A 185 24.50 -7.69 -34.71
CA LEU A 185 23.47 -8.31 -35.55
C LEU A 185 22.22 -7.43 -35.74
N ARG A 186 21.99 -6.44 -34.86
CA ARG A 186 20.85 -5.51 -34.97
C ARG A 186 21.03 -4.39 -36.02
N VAL A 187 22.26 -4.08 -36.44
CA VAL A 187 22.56 -2.91 -37.30
C VAL A 187 22.60 -3.24 -38.81
N THR A 188 22.53 -4.52 -39.21
CA THR A 188 22.61 -4.92 -40.63
C THR A 188 21.39 -5.70 -41.12
N ARG A 189 20.19 -5.09 -41.04
CA ARG A 189 18.99 -5.67 -41.69
C ARG A 189 18.03 -4.67 -42.35
N GLU A 190 18.58 -3.65 -43.00
CA GLU A 190 17.87 -2.95 -44.09
C GLU A 190 18.38 -3.47 -45.45
N GLY A 191 17.44 -3.95 -46.29
CA GLY A 191 17.61 -4.06 -47.75
C GLY A 191 18.38 -5.26 -48.33
N VAL A 192 17.68 -6.36 -48.62
CA VAL A 192 17.92 -7.22 -49.82
C VAL A 192 16.57 -7.78 -50.32
N ALA A 193 16.36 -7.82 -51.65
CA ALA A 193 15.13 -8.31 -52.27
C ALA A 193 15.34 -9.55 -53.18
N GLY A 194 14.36 -10.47 -53.17
CA GLY A 194 14.16 -11.58 -54.13
C GLY A 194 14.93 -12.89 -53.85
N PRO A 195 14.65 -14.01 -54.58
CA PRO A 195 13.55 -14.26 -55.53
C PRO A 195 12.82 -15.65 -55.43
N GLY A 196 11.62 -15.76 -56.01
CA GLY A 196 11.26 -16.90 -56.92
C GLY A 196 10.51 -18.18 -56.44
N GLN A 197 9.17 -18.19 -56.63
CA GLN A 197 8.32 -19.31 -57.14
C GLN A 197 8.10 -20.63 -56.34
N PRO A 198 7.04 -21.45 -56.63
CA PRO A 198 6.04 -21.40 -57.74
C PRO A 198 4.53 -21.36 -57.35
N LEU A 199 3.67 -21.16 -58.37
CA LEU A 199 2.19 -21.12 -58.35
C LEU A 199 1.57 -22.52 -58.67
N LEU A 200 0.30 -22.84 -58.34
CA LEU A 200 -0.97 -22.62 -59.11
C LEU A 200 -2.10 -23.53 -58.52
N PRO A 201 -3.40 -23.50 -58.94
CA PRO A 201 -4.13 -22.52 -59.80
C PRO A 201 -5.56 -22.10 -59.36
N GLY A 202 -6.09 -21.04 -60.01
CA GLY A 202 -7.53 -20.85 -60.36
C GLY A 202 -8.32 -19.88 -59.48
N TYR A 203 -9.14 -18.94 -59.98
CA TYR A 203 -9.50 -18.46 -61.35
C TYR A 203 -9.74 -16.93 -61.20
N GLU A 204 -9.22 -16.04 -62.06
CA GLU A 204 -9.88 -15.47 -63.26
C GLU A 204 -11.36 -15.03 -63.00
N ASP A 205 -11.81 -13.79 -63.27
CA ASP A 205 -11.34 -12.87 -64.32
C ASP A 205 -11.67 -11.35 -64.13
N GLU A 206 -10.87 -10.51 -64.83
CA GLU A 206 -11.16 -9.25 -65.57
C GLU A 206 -12.20 -8.18 -65.08
N SER A 207 -12.04 -6.86 -65.28
CA SER A 207 -11.08 -6.01 -66.05
C SER A 207 -11.08 -4.56 -65.48
N GLY A 208 -9.97 -3.80 -65.43
CA GLY A 208 -9.57 -2.76 -66.42
C GLY A 208 -10.43 -1.47 -66.39
N ALA A 209 -9.95 -0.21 -66.32
CA ALA A 209 -8.66 0.42 -66.65
C ALA A 209 -8.55 1.83 -65.93
N TYR A 210 -7.37 2.35 -65.52
CA TYR A 210 -6.60 3.48 -66.14
C TYR A 210 -7.43 4.76 -66.49
N VAL A 211 -7.06 6.05 -66.26
CA VAL A 211 -5.77 6.79 -66.08
C VAL A 211 -5.98 8.13 -65.30
N ASP A 212 -4.93 8.66 -64.65
CA ASP A 212 -4.58 10.07 -64.27
C ASP A 212 -5.38 10.98 -63.30
N VAL A 213 -4.58 11.79 -62.58
CA VAL A 213 -4.93 12.88 -61.66
C VAL A 213 -4.50 14.23 -62.27
N VAL A 214 -5.42 15.14 -62.59
CA VAL A 214 -5.11 16.57 -62.79
C VAL A 214 -6.31 17.48 -62.43
N GLY A 215 -6.06 18.48 -61.56
CA GLY A 215 -6.58 19.85 -61.75
C GLY A 215 -8.02 20.17 -61.35
N GLY A 216 -8.18 21.07 -60.36
CA GLY A 216 -9.47 21.53 -59.85
C GLY A 216 -10.22 22.55 -60.73
N GLY A 217 -11.38 23.02 -60.23
CA GLY A 217 -12.16 24.06 -60.90
C GLY A 217 -13.64 24.13 -60.52
N ASN A 218 -14.01 25.20 -59.82
CA ASN A 218 -15.35 25.72 -59.51
C ASN A 218 -16.59 25.30 -60.35
N ALA A 219 -17.59 24.76 -59.65
CA ALA A 219 -18.96 25.29 -59.48
C ALA A 219 -20.06 25.23 -60.59
N VAL A 220 -21.32 25.20 -60.07
CA VAL A 220 -22.62 25.64 -60.65
C VAL A 220 -23.56 24.60 -61.35
N VAL A 221 -24.58 24.15 -60.57
CA VAL A 221 -26.01 23.83 -60.93
C VAL A 221 -26.35 22.57 -61.79
N GLY A 222 -27.33 21.75 -61.34
CA GLY A 222 -27.77 20.58 -62.14
C GLY A 222 -29.08 19.79 -61.89
N ASN A 223 -29.66 19.72 -60.67
CA ASN A 223 -31.05 19.24 -60.34
C ASN A 223 -31.51 17.75 -60.57
N ARG A 224 -32.21 17.23 -59.54
CA ARG A 224 -33.13 16.03 -59.44
C ARG A 224 -32.46 14.63 -59.45
N SER A 225 -32.90 13.62 -58.66
CA SER A 225 -34.12 13.40 -57.82
C SER A 225 -33.78 12.61 -56.51
N VAL A 226 -34.37 12.92 -55.33
CA VAL A 226 -35.44 12.15 -54.60
C VAL A 226 -35.10 10.65 -54.40
N GLU A 227 -34.99 10.02 -53.22
CA GLU A 227 -35.60 10.14 -51.86
C GLU A 227 -34.51 10.08 -50.75
N GLU A 228 -34.58 10.81 -49.61
CA GLU A 228 -35.16 10.39 -48.30
C GLU A 228 -34.73 8.97 -47.83
N ARG A 229 -34.25 8.67 -46.62
CA ARG A 229 -34.02 9.33 -45.31
C ARG A 229 -33.05 8.40 -44.53
N LEU A 230 -32.26 8.79 -43.52
CA LEU A 230 -31.96 10.06 -42.85
C LEU A 230 -30.54 9.94 -42.22
N GLY A 231 -29.89 11.03 -41.83
CA GLY A 231 -28.60 11.03 -41.12
C GLY A 231 -28.13 12.47 -40.80
N ARG A 232 -27.04 12.59 -40.02
CA ARG A 232 -26.60 13.79 -39.24
C ARG A 232 -27.39 13.93 -37.93
N VAL A 233 -26.80 14.37 -36.81
CA VAL A 233 -25.59 15.20 -36.66
C VAL A 233 -24.53 14.51 -35.78
N ILE A 234 -23.28 14.47 -36.25
CA ILE A 234 -22.10 14.48 -35.39
C ILE A 234 -21.49 15.88 -35.59
N GLU A 235 -21.64 16.73 -34.58
CA GLU A 235 -20.83 17.92 -34.39
C GLU A 235 -20.10 17.71 -33.06
N GLU A 236 -18.80 17.97 -33.07
CA GLU A 236 -17.92 17.74 -31.93
C GLU A 236 -18.21 18.78 -30.85
N GLY A 237 -18.99 18.39 -29.86
CA GLY A 237 -19.21 19.19 -28.66
C GLY A 237 -18.01 19.11 -27.73
N GLU A 238 -17.05 20.03 -27.90
CA GLU A 238 -16.15 20.41 -26.81
C GLU A 238 -17.02 20.99 -25.68
N ILE A 239 -17.34 20.14 -24.69
CA ILE A 239 -17.95 20.61 -23.44
C ILE A 239 -16.80 21.08 -22.55
N ASP A 240 -16.66 22.39 -22.46
CA ASP A 240 -15.84 23.03 -21.45
C ASP A 240 -16.44 22.71 -20.07
N GLU A 241 -15.72 21.90 -19.29
CA GLU A 241 -16.04 21.62 -17.88
C GLU A 241 -15.69 22.87 -17.06
N GLY A 242 -16.50 23.92 -17.22
CA GLY A 242 -16.41 25.12 -16.42
C GLY A 242 -16.52 24.77 -14.94
N GLU A 243 -15.68 25.41 -14.12
CA GLU A 243 -15.71 25.26 -12.67
C GLU A 243 -17.13 25.55 -12.17
N ILE A 244 -17.73 24.54 -11.52
CA ILE A 244 -18.95 24.74 -10.76
C ILE A 244 -18.51 25.51 -9.51
N ASP A 245 -18.72 26.82 -9.58
CA ASP A 245 -18.63 27.72 -8.43
C ASP A 245 -19.60 27.19 -7.35
N GLU A 246 -19.03 26.66 -6.27
CA GLU A 246 -19.79 26.16 -5.11
C GLU A 246 -20.33 27.37 -4.34
N GLY A 247 -21.37 27.98 -4.90
CA GLY A 247 -21.93 29.24 -4.43
C GLY A 247 -22.28 29.19 -2.94
N GLU A 248 -21.78 30.17 -2.20
CA GLU A 248 -21.95 30.33 -0.76
C GLU A 248 -23.42 30.11 -0.34
N ILE A 249 -23.67 28.98 0.34
CA ILE A 249 -24.94 28.76 1.02
C ILE A 249 -24.87 29.60 2.30
N GLU A 250 -25.66 30.67 2.38
CA GLU A 250 -25.79 31.45 3.62
C GLU A 250 -26.20 30.51 4.77
N GLU A 251 -25.29 30.33 5.74
CA GLU A 251 -25.54 29.56 6.96
C GLU A 251 -26.57 30.29 7.84
N GLY A 252 -27.85 30.07 7.55
CA GLY A 252 -28.94 30.43 8.45
C GLY A 252 -28.83 29.62 9.73
N GLU A 253 -28.83 30.29 10.88
CA GLU A 253 -28.83 29.67 12.21
C GLU A 253 -30.06 28.75 12.37
N VAL A 254 -29.88 27.45 12.13
CA VAL A 254 -30.87 26.42 12.44
C VAL A 254 -30.69 26.03 13.90
N GLU A 255 -31.72 26.24 14.73
CA GLU A 255 -31.74 25.70 16.09
C GLU A 255 -31.65 24.16 16.02
N GLU A 256 -30.52 23.59 16.44
CA GLU A 256 -30.31 22.14 16.56
C GLU A 256 -31.23 21.56 17.65
N GLY A 257 -32.47 21.28 17.28
CA GLY A 257 -33.29 20.31 17.99
C GLY A 257 -32.70 18.92 17.78
N GLU A 258 -32.28 18.25 18.85
CA GLU A 258 -31.89 16.84 18.82
C GLU A 258 -33.09 15.99 18.36
N GLU A 259 -33.23 15.77 17.05
CA GLU A 259 -34.18 14.78 16.52
C GLU A 259 -33.80 13.40 17.07
N PRO A 260 -34.78 12.59 17.53
CA PRO A 260 -34.50 11.29 18.09
C PRO A 260 -33.84 10.41 17.03
N TYR A 261 -32.65 9.89 17.34
CA TYR A 261 -31.91 8.97 16.48
C TYR A 261 -32.74 7.70 16.24
N GLU A 262 -33.46 7.66 15.12
CA GLU A 262 -34.10 6.44 14.63
C GLU A 262 -33.00 5.45 14.20
N GLU A 263 -33.01 4.23 14.75
CA GLU A 263 -32.08 3.19 14.31
C GLU A 263 -32.22 3.01 12.79
N PRO A 264 -31.12 3.08 12.01
CA PRO A 264 -31.20 3.07 10.56
C PRO A 264 -31.90 1.81 10.06
N GLU A 265 -32.99 1.99 9.32
CA GLU A 265 -33.78 0.88 8.78
C GLU A 265 -32.87 -0.10 8.03
N SER A 266 -33.05 -1.40 8.27
CA SER A 266 -32.26 -2.43 7.61
C SER A 266 -32.29 -2.24 6.09
N PRO A 267 -31.13 -2.19 5.41
CA PRO A 267 -31.06 -1.80 4.01
C PRO A 267 -31.95 -2.68 3.12
N PRO A 268 -32.60 -2.09 2.09
CA PRO A 268 -33.57 -2.78 1.27
C PRO A 268 -32.96 -4.01 0.61
N SER A 269 -33.68 -5.13 0.62
CA SER A 269 -33.27 -6.32 -0.13
C SER A 269 -33.37 -6.06 -1.63
N PRO A 270 -32.49 -6.67 -2.46
CA PRO A 270 -32.58 -6.59 -3.91
C PRO A 270 -33.96 -6.99 -4.43
N THR A 271 -34.43 -6.29 -5.45
CA THR A 271 -35.72 -6.55 -6.08
C THR A 271 -35.75 -7.96 -6.71
N ALA A 272 -36.96 -8.47 -7.00
CA ALA A 272 -37.11 -9.74 -7.71
C ALA A 272 -36.42 -9.72 -9.10
N ASN A 273 -36.38 -8.55 -9.75
CA ASN A 273 -35.72 -8.36 -11.04
C ASN A 273 -34.19 -8.38 -10.93
N GLU A 274 -33.63 -7.73 -9.93
CA GLU A 274 -32.18 -7.78 -9.63
C GLU A 274 -31.77 -9.20 -9.21
N THR A 275 -32.61 -9.90 -8.45
CA THR A 275 -32.42 -11.32 -8.11
C THR A 275 -32.38 -12.21 -9.36
N LEU A 276 -33.24 -11.95 -10.34
CA LEU A 276 -33.22 -12.66 -11.61
C LEU A 276 -31.99 -12.28 -12.47
N ALA A 277 -31.55 -11.02 -12.41
CA ALA A 277 -30.34 -10.56 -13.12
C ALA A 277 -29.08 -11.22 -12.54
N GLY A 278 -28.91 -11.23 -11.22
CA GLY A 278 -27.79 -11.89 -10.55
C GLY A 278 -27.72 -13.39 -10.86
N ARG A 279 -28.87 -14.09 -10.83
CA ARG A 279 -28.95 -15.50 -11.23
C ARG A 279 -28.65 -15.76 -12.71
N ARG A 280 -28.73 -14.76 -13.59
CA ARG A 280 -28.31 -14.89 -15.00
C ARG A 280 -26.79 -14.66 -15.13
N ALA A 281 -26.27 -13.61 -14.51
CA ALA A 281 -24.85 -13.28 -14.55
C ALA A 281 -23.97 -14.35 -13.89
N LEU A 282 -24.43 -14.92 -12.77
CA LEU A 282 -23.68 -15.90 -11.96
C LEU A 282 -23.95 -17.37 -12.36
N GLY A 283 -24.64 -17.60 -13.47
CA GLY A 283 -24.97 -18.94 -13.97
C GLY A 283 -26.04 -19.70 -13.17
N MET A 284 -26.33 -20.92 -13.61
CA MET A 284 -27.43 -21.74 -13.08
C MET A 284 -27.15 -22.23 -11.65
N GLY A 285 -27.58 -21.46 -10.65
CA GLY A 285 -27.52 -21.80 -9.24
C GLY A 285 -28.61 -21.11 -8.43
N ASP A 286 -28.96 -21.67 -7.27
CA ASP A 286 -29.90 -21.05 -6.33
C ASP A 286 -29.18 -19.97 -5.51
N TRP A 287 -28.72 -18.93 -6.20
CA TRP A 287 -28.13 -17.75 -5.56
C TRP A 287 -29.16 -17.04 -4.68
N GLN A 288 -28.74 -16.70 -3.47
CA GLN A 288 -29.53 -16.07 -2.42
C GLN A 288 -28.81 -14.81 -1.91
N TYR A 289 -29.52 -13.68 -1.91
CA TYR A 289 -29.09 -12.48 -1.18
C TYR A 289 -29.19 -12.70 0.32
N VAL A 290 -28.10 -12.41 1.04
CA VAL A 290 -28.01 -12.59 2.49
C VAL A 290 -28.09 -11.24 3.23
N MET A 291 -27.21 -10.29 2.92
CA MET A 291 -27.17 -8.96 3.54
C MET A 291 -26.51 -7.92 2.63
N ALA A 292 -26.70 -6.62 2.93
CA ALA A 292 -25.87 -5.55 2.40
C ALA A 292 -24.73 -5.26 3.38
N LEU A 293 -23.53 -5.02 2.85
CA LEU A 293 -22.33 -4.60 3.61
C LEU A 293 -22.28 -3.08 3.77
N ASP A 294 -22.66 -2.35 2.72
CA ASP A 294 -22.68 -0.89 2.66
C ASP A 294 -23.87 -0.44 1.81
N THR A 295 -24.53 0.64 2.22
CA THR A 295 -25.58 1.32 1.46
C THR A 295 -25.47 2.83 1.68
N ARG A 296 -25.23 3.58 0.60
CA ARG A 296 -25.04 5.04 0.66
C ARG A 296 -26.12 5.77 -0.11
N HIS A 297 -26.49 6.94 0.41
CA HIS A 297 -27.47 7.86 -0.15
C HIS A 297 -28.81 7.17 -0.45
N ILE A 298 -29.58 6.88 0.59
CA ILE A 298 -30.98 6.49 0.46
C ILE A 298 -31.75 7.74 -0.01
N LYS A 299 -32.02 7.82 -1.30
CA LYS A 299 -32.87 8.88 -1.87
C LYS A 299 -34.32 8.41 -1.89
N THR A 300 -35.25 9.31 -1.63
CA THR A 300 -36.65 9.12 -2.02
C THR A 300 -36.74 9.26 -3.55
N GLY A 301 -36.63 8.12 -4.24
CA GLY A 301 -36.69 8.05 -5.70
C GLY A 301 -38.07 8.43 -6.28
N ILE A 302 -38.10 8.62 -7.61
CA ILE A 302 -39.34 8.90 -8.34
C ILE A 302 -40.19 7.62 -8.50
N SER A 303 -39.55 6.45 -8.57
CA SER A 303 -40.20 5.18 -8.23
C SER A 303 -40.32 5.08 -6.70
N GLN A 304 -41.51 4.70 -6.22
CA GLN A 304 -41.95 4.94 -4.83
C GLN A 304 -41.28 4.09 -3.72
N GLU A 305 -40.12 3.49 -3.98
CA GLU A 305 -39.38 2.67 -3.00
C GLU A 305 -38.01 3.31 -2.71
N ARG A 306 -37.62 3.34 -1.43
CA ARG A 306 -36.34 3.89 -0.94
C ARG A 306 -35.16 3.06 -1.44
N SER A 307 -34.66 3.33 -2.65
CA SER A 307 -33.44 2.73 -3.21
C SER A 307 -32.19 3.49 -2.77
N ALA A 308 -31.15 2.78 -2.34
CA ALA A 308 -29.84 3.38 -2.12
C ALA A 308 -29.13 3.60 -3.47
N THR A 309 -28.61 4.80 -3.71
CA THR A 309 -27.89 5.12 -4.96
C THR A 309 -26.68 4.20 -5.17
N LYS A 310 -25.95 3.88 -4.09
CA LYS A 310 -24.86 2.89 -4.11
C LYS A 310 -25.09 1.85 -3.03
N SER A 311 -24.87 0.57 -3.35
CA SER A 311 -24.95 -0.52 -2.38
C SER A 311 -23.98 -1.65 -2.71
N VAL A 312 -23.48 -2.30 -1.66
CA VAL A 312 -22.58 -3.46 -1.73
C VAL A 312 -23.30 -4.63 -1.06
N LEU A 313 -23.56 -5.70 -1.81
CA LEU A 313 -24.48 -6.77 -1.43
C LEU A 313 -23.78 -8.12 -1.38
N VAL A 314 -24.00 -8.93 -0.35
CA VAL A 314 -23.51 -10.32 -0.28
C VAL A 314 -24.55 -11.29 -0.82
N TRP A 315 -24.10 -12.13 -1.74
CA TRP A 315 -24.87 -13.24 -2.29
C TRP A 315 -24.12 -14.55 -2.07
N VAL A 316 -24.85 -15.60 -1.73
CA VAL A 316 -24.31 -16.96 -1.55
C VAL A 316 -25.03 -17.95 -2.46
N LEU A 317 -24.29 -18.93 -2.94
CA LEU A 317 -24.81 -20.13 -3.59
C LEU A 317 -24.80 -21.25 -2.56
N CYS A 318 -25.98 -21.75 -2.20
CA CYS A 318 -26.10 -22.88 -1.27
C CYS A 318 -26.33 -24.20 -2.01
N ASP A 319 -25.83 -25.28 -1.44
CA ASP A 319 -26.23 -26.62 -1.81
C ASP A 319 -27.72 -26.84 -1.51
N LYS A 320 -28.47 -27.40 -2.46
CA LYS A 320 -29.93 -27.56 -2.35
C LYS A 320 -30.35 -28.61 -1.31
N VAL A 321 -29.47 -29.55 -0.96
CA VAL A 321 -29.79 -30.69 -0.08
C VAL A 321 -29.39 -30.40 1.36
N THR A 322 -28.20 -29.82 1.56
CA THR A 322 -27.59 -29.57 2.87
C THR A 322 -27.74 -28.13 3.35
N GLY A 323 -28.03 -27.19 2.44
CA GLY A 323 -28.15 -25.76 2.76
C GLY A 323 -26.83 -25.03 3.02
N VAL A 324 -25.67 -25.71 2.87
CA VAL A 324 -24.36 -25.10 3.11
C VAL A 324 -23.91 -24.22 1.95
N ILE A 325 -23.13 -23.18 2.24
CA ILE A 325 -22.51 -22.28 1.27
C ILE A 325 -21.48 -23.08 0.45
N ILE A 326 -21.73 -23.20 -0.86
CA ILE A 326 -20.76 -23.69 -1.84
C ILE A 326 -19.89 -22.52 -2.32
N ASP A 327 -20.54 -21.38 -2.61
CA ASP A 327 -19.87 -20.23 -3.21
C ASP A 327 -20.52 -18.90 -2.81
N ARG A 328 -19.83 -17.80 -3.10
CA ARG A 328 -20.17 -16.46 -2.59
C ARG A 328 -19.64 -15.39 -3.53
N VAL A 329 -20.34 -14.27 -3.59
CA VAL A 329 -20.02 -13.14 -4.46
C VAL A 329 -20.50 -11.84 -3.81
N VAL A 330 -19.74 -10.77 -3.99
CA VAL A 330 -20.14 -9.40 -3.66
C VAL A 330 -20.72 -8.75 -4.90
N VAL A 331 -21.81 -8.02 -4.77
CA VAL A 331 -22.41 -7.26 -5.88
C VAL A 331 -22.35 -5.78 -5.55
N LYS A 332 -21.52 -5.03 -6.29
CA LYS A 332 -21.50 -3.57 -6.27
C LYS A 332 -22.63 -3.11 -7.20
N ARG A 333 -23.68 -2.52 -6.63
CA ARG A 333 -24.86 -2.02 -7.33
C ARG A 333 -24.83 -0.49 -7.34
N LEU A 334 -24.93 0.09 -8.53
CA LEU A 334 -25.16 1.51 -8.75
C LEU A 334 -26.54 1.72 -9.37
N ASP A 335 -27.38 2.45 -8.67
CA ASP A 335 -28.60 3.04 -9.20
C ASP A 335 -28.22 4.39 -9.81
N TYR A 336 -28.26 4.50 -11.14
CA TYR A 336 -27.99 5.75 -11.86
C TYR A 336 -29.28 6.46 -12.28
N SER A 337 -30.45 5.99 -11.82
CA SER A 337 -31.71 6.70 -12.05
C SER A 337 -31.68 8.09 -11.43
N SER A 338 -31.88 9.11 -12.26
CA SER A 338 -31.78 10.52 -11.86
C SER A 338 -32.70 11.38 -12.73
N PRO A 339 -33.47 12.32 -12.13
CA PRO A 339 -34.24 13.28 -12.91
C PRO A 339 -33.36 14.22 -13.74
N ASP A 340 -32.11 14.43 -13.33
CA ASP A 340 -31.07 15.04 -14.17
C ASP A 340 -30.40 13.95 -15.01
N ALA A 341 -30.64 13.99 -16.32
CA ALA A 341 -30.04 13.10 -17.30
C ALA A 341 -28.51 13.26 -17.41
N THR A 342 -27.97 14.43 -17.08
CA THR A 342 -26.53 14.69 -17.04
C THR A 342 -25.87 13.89 -15.92
N LEU A 343 -26.49 13.91 -14.73
CA LEU A 343 -26.07 13.10 -13.59
C LEU A 343 -26.28 11.60 -13.83
N SER A 344 -27.39 11.16 -14.44
CA SER A 344 -27.61 9.75 -14.84
C SER A 344 -26.46 9.27 -15.75
N ALA A 345 -26.21 9.98 -16.86
CA ALA A 345 -25.14 9.65 -17.78
C ALA A 345 -23.73 9.70 -17.16
N LYS A 346 -23.49 10.60 -16.19
CA LYS A 346 -22.22 10.67 -15.44
C LYS A 346 -22.04 9.45 -14.52
N LEU A 347 -23.10 9.03 -13.82
CA LEU A 347 -23.09 7.85 -12.95
C LEU A 347 -22.95 6.56 -13.76
N GLU A 348 -23.69 6.40 -14.86
CA GLU A 348 -23.55 5.26 -15.77
C GLU A 348 -22.12 5.17 -16.32
N ARG A 349 -21.57 6.28 -16.82
CA ARG A 349 -20.19 6.35 -17.33
C ARG A 349 -19.17 5.97 -16.25
N SER A 350 -19.38 6.40 -15.00
CA SER A 350 -18.52 6.02 -13.87
C SER A 350 -18.53 4.52 -13.61
N MET A 351 -19.69 3.86 -13.69
CA MET A 351 -19.80 2.41 -13.52
C MET A 351 -19.14 1.64 -14.66
N ARG A 352 -19.37 2.09 -15.91
CA ARG A 352 -18.76 1.49 -17.10
C ARG A 352 -17.24 1.64 -17.08
N HIS A 353 -16.73 2.80 -16.68
CA HIS A 353 -15.29 3.04 -16.52
C HIS A 353 -14.69 2.11 -15.47
N GLU A 354 -15.32 1.98 -14.29
CA GLU A 354 -14.83 1.06 -13.26
C GLU A 354 -14.75 -0.39 -13.78
N ILE A 355 -15.80 -0.89 -14.44
CA ILE A 355 -15.82 -2.26 -14.98
C ILE A 355 -14.79 -2.44 -16.12
N GLU A 356 -14.66 -1.46 -17.02
CA GLU A 356 -13.66 -1.47 -18.10
C GLU A 356 -12.24 -1.56 -17.54
N MET A 357 -11.92 -0.73 -16.53
CA MET A 357 -10.61 -0.74 -15.89
C MET A 357 -10.38 -2.01 -15.08
N HIS A 358 -11.40 -2.53 -14.40
CA HIS A 358 -11.32 -3.80 -13.66
C HIS A 358 -11.03 -4.99 -14.60
N LEU A 359 -11.74 -5.09 -15.73
CA LEU A 359 -11.48 -6.10 -16.76
C LEU A 359 -10.06 -6.01 -17.34
N LEU A 360 -9.55 -4.79 -17.54
CA LEU A 360 -8.20 -4.56 -18.04
C LEU A 360 -7.15 -5.09 -17.06
N VAL A 361 -7.19 -4.66 -15.78
CA VAL A 361 -6.19 -5.05 -14.76
C VAL A 361 -6.24 -6.54 -14.39
N GLU A 362 -7.32 -7.24 -14.72
CA GLU A 362 -7.42 -8.69 -14.59
C GLU A 362 -6.75 -9.49 -15.72
N GLY A 363 -6.43 -8.88 -16.86
CA GLY A 363 -5.73 -9.55 -17.97
C GLY A 363 -4.44 -10.28 -17.55
N PRO A 364 -3.54 -9.66 -16.78
CA PRO A 364 -2.36 -10.31 -16.18
C PRO A 364 -2.74 -11.44 -15.20
N GLY A 365 -3.94 -11.37 -14.63
CA GLY A 365 -4.53 -12.32 -13.69
C GLY A 365 -3.71 -12.50 -12.41
N CYS A 366 -3.26 -11.39 -11.83
CA CYS A 366 -2.58 -11.38 -10.53
C CYS A 366 -3.56 -11.83 -9.44
N LYS A 367 -3.15 -12.76 -8.57
CA LYS A 367 -3.99 -13.23 -7.46
C LYS A 367 -4.21 -12.16 -6.37
N ASN A 368 -3.42 -11.08 -6.40
CA ASN A 368 -3.47 -9.96 -5.46
C ASN A 368 -4.32 -8.79 -5.97
N ILE A 369 -5.10 -9.01 -7.02
CA ILE A 369 -6.16 -8.12 -7.51
C ILE A 369 -7.49 -8.81 -7.20
N LEU A 370 -8.46 -8.07 -6.63
CA LEU A 370 -9.80 -8.60 -6.39
C LEU A 370 -10.45 -8.95 -7.74
N LYS A 371 -11.00 -10.15 -7.87
CA LYS A 371 -11.54 -10.63 -9.15
C LYS A 371 -13.00 -10.24 -9.36
N MET A 372 -13.36 -9.93 -10.59
CA MET A 372 -14.69 -9.74 -11.11
C MET A 372 -15.15 -10.99 -11.86
N ARG A 373 -16.36 -11.43 -11.54
CA ARG A 373 -17.03 -12.58 -12.15
C ARG A 373 -17.90 -12.21 -13.34
N GLY A 374 -18.25 -10.93 -13.46
CA GLY A 374 -19.04 -10.39 -14.56
C GLY A 374 -19.69 -9.06 -14.21
N GLU A 375 -20.55 -8.61 -15.11
CA GLU A 375 -21.28 -7.34 -15.03
C GLU A 375 -22.75 -7.55 -15.45
N GLY A 376 -23.59 -6.54 -15.22
CA GLY A 376 -24.96 -6.51 -15.72
C GLY A 376 -25.55 -5.11 -15.66
N PHE A 377 -25.98 -4.60 -16.80
CA PHE A 377 -26.72 -3.34 -16.92
C PHE A 377 -28.21 -3.62 -17.19
N ARG A 378 -29.08 -2.76 -16.66
CA ARG A 378 -30.53 -2.82 -16.88
C ARG A 378 -31.02 -1.44 -17.27
N GLU A 379 -31.16 -1.22 -18.58
CA GLU A 379 -31.61 0.06 -19.16
C GLU A 379 -33.00 0.46 -18.64
N GLU A 380 -33.91 -0.49 -18.41
CA GLU A 380 -35.29 -0.17 -18.00
C GLU A 380 -35.41 0.27 -16.54
N THR A 381 -34.37 0.05 -15.73
CA THR A 381 -34.32 0.45 -14.31
C THR A 381 -33.15 1.37 -14.00
N GLU A 382 -32.30 1.72 -14.98
CA GLU A 382 -31.07 2.50 -14.79
C GLU A 382 -30.19 1.95 -13.64
N VAL A 383 -29.98 0.62 -13.62
CA VAL A 383 -29.14 -0.05 -12.62
C VAL A 383 -27.96 -0.77 -13.28
N GLY A 384 -26.75 -0.47 -12.79
CA GLY A 384 -25.53 -1.20 -13.08
C GLY A 384 -25.14 -2.11 -11.92
N MET A 385 -24.70 -3.32 -12.23
CA MET A 385 -24.24 -4.31 -11.26
C MET A 385 -22.88 -4.89 -11.70
N MET A 386 -21.96 -4.97 -10.75
CA MET A 386 -20.64 -5.57 -10.89
C MET A 386 -20.52 -6.70 -9.87
N TYR A 387 -20.15 -7.89 -10.34
CA TYR A 387 -20.10 -9.10 -9.53
C TYR A 387 -18.64 -9.42 -9.21
N LEU A 388 -18.26 -9.42 -7.93
CA LEU A 388 -16.88 -9.53 -7.44
C LEU A 388 -16.72 -10.78 -6.56
N ASP A 389 -15.54 -11.41 -6.57
CA ASP A 389 -15.20 -12.45 -5.60
C ASP A 389 -15.40 -11.93 -4.17
N TYR A 390 -15.91 -12.78 -3.28
CA TYR A 390 -16.02 -12.44 -1.87
C TYR A 390 -14.64 -12.59 -1.20
N ALA A 391 -14.07 -11.48 -0.76
CA ALA A 391 -12.91 -11.49 0.12
C ALA A 391 -13.33 -12.06 1.49
N ALA A 392 -12.69 -13.15 1.92
CA ALA A 392 -13.11 -13.93 3.07
C ALA A 392 -12.91 -13.21 4.42
N GLY A 393 -11.93 -12.31 4.48
CA GLY A 393 -11.70 -11.41 5.59
C GLY A 393 -12.32 -10.02 5.39
N ILE A 394 -11.84 -9.11 6.23
CA ILE A 394 -12.15 -7.68 6.21
C ILE A 394 -11.23 -6.92 5.24
N ASP A 395 -11.46 -5.62 5.07
CA ASP A 395 -10.44 -4.73 4.49
C ASP A 395 -9.33 -4.39 5.50
N LEU A 396 -8.22 -3.85 4.98
CA LEU A 396 -7.04 -3.52 5.76
C LEU A 396 -7.28 -2.36 6.75
N GLU A 397 -8.23 -1.45 6.48
CA GLU A 397 -8.62 -0.38 7.41
C GLU A 397 -9.27 -0.96 8.68
N HIS A 398 -10.15 -1.95 8.52
CA HIS A 398 -10.72 -2.67 9.66
C HIS A 398 -9.66 -3.48 10.40
N MET A 399 -8.68 -4.09 9.72
CA MET A 399 -7.59 -4.79 10.38
C MET A 399 -6.69 -3.85 11.20
N ILE A 400 -6.39 -2.65 10.69
CA ILE A 400 -5.71 -1.58 11.44
C ILE A 400 -6.51 -1.25 12.71
N LYS A 401 -7.83 -1.08 12.61
CA LYS A 401 -8.71 -0.81 13.76
C LYS A 401 -8.72 -1.95 14.79
N LEU A 402 -8.63 -3.22 14.39
CA LEU A 402 -8.50 -4.34 15.33
C LEU A 402 -7.18 -4.30 16.10
N HIS A 403 -6.06 -4.08 15.42
CA HIS A 403 -4.76 -3.94 16.07
C HIS A 403 -4.74 -2.73 17.04
N TYR A 404 -5.41 -1.63 16.67
CA TYR A 404 -5.60 -0.46 17.54
C TYR A 404 -6.38 -0.80 18.81
N GLN A 405 -7.55 -1.42 18.65
CA GLN A 405 -8.44 -1.78 19.77
C GLN A 405 -7.77 -2.76 20.74
N ASN A 406 -7.03 -3.74 20.23
CA ASN A 406 -6.31 -4.72 21.05
C ASN A 406 -4.97 -4.20 21.61
N ARG A 407 -4.46 -3.07 21.11
CA ARG A 407 -3.16 -2.47 21.49
C ARG A 407 -1.96 -3.41 21.27
N GLU A 408 -2.05 -4.26 20.25
CA GLU A 408 -0.97 -5.17 19.84
C GLU A 408 -0.49 -4.85 18.42
N PRO A 409 0.83 -4.77 18.18
CA PRO A 409 1.36 -4.42 16.86
C PRO A 409 1.07 -5.51 15.83
N VAL A 410 1.12 -5.11 14.56
CA VAL A 410 1.02 -6.05 13.45
C VAL A 410 2.32 -6.85 13.36
N PRO A 411 2.29 -8.18 13.24
CA PRO A 411 3.50 -8.97 13.02
C PRO A 411 4.28 -8.50 11.79
N GLU A 412 5.60 -8.28 11.91
CA GLU A 412 6.44 -7.87 10.76
C GLU A 412 6.39 -8.90 9.62
N ALA A 413 6.27 -10.17 9.98
CA ALA A 413 5.98 -11.29 9.07
C ALA A 413 4.81 -11.02 8.12
N TYR A 414 3.71 -10.49 8.67
CA TYR A 414 2.48 -10.22 7.96
C TYR A 414 2.54 -8.89 7.20
N LEU A 415 3.23 -7.89 7.75
CA LEU A 415 3.55 -6.66 7.02
C LEU A 415 4.33 -6.96 5.74
N TRP A 416 5.37 -7.80 5.79
CA TRP A 416 6.11 -8.23 4.59
C TRP A 416 5.23 -9.01 3.61
N PHE A 417 4.39 -9.93 4.09
CA PHE A 417 3.46 -10.70 3.24
C PHE A 417 2.46 -9.78 2.50
N VAL A 418 1.89 -8.81 3.21
CA VAL A 418 0.95 -7.83 2.62
C VAL A 418 1.65 -6.93 1.61
N PHE A 419 2.84 -6.42 1.96
CA PHE A 419 3.61 -5.52 1.08
C PHE A 419 4.04 -6.23 -0.20
N ASP A 420 4.47 -7.49 -0.11
CA ASP A 420 4.93 -8.27 -1.27
C ASP A 420 3.81 -8.61 -2.26
N GLY A 421 2.63 -8.98 -1.76
CA GLY A 421 1.45 -9.21 -2.60
C GLY A 421 0.92 -7.94 -3.27
N LEU A 422 0.98 -6.79 -2.58
CA LEU A 422 0.61 -5.50 -3.17
C LEU A 422 1.65 -5.01 -4.19
N ALA A 423 2.94 -5.33 -4.00
CA ALA A 423 3.97 -5.09 -5.01
C ALA A 423 3.73 -5.92 -6.29
N ASP A 424 3.25 -7.16 -6.18
CA ASP A 424 2.82 -7.95 -7.34
C ASP A 424 1.61 -7.34 -8.05
N ALA A 425 0.63 -6.81 -7.31
CA ALA A 425 -0.52 -6.11 -7.88
C ALA A 425 -0.08 -4.85 -8.66
N LEU A 426 0.74 -3.99 -8.05
CA LEU A 426 1.29 -2.78 -8.70
C LEU A 426 2.11 -3.09 -9.95
N MET A 427 2.99 -4.09 -9.87
CA MET A 427 3.79 -4.51 -11.03
C MET A 427 2.90 -5.07 -12.14
N SER A 428 1.82 -5.78 -11.79
CA SER A 428 0.86 -6.32 -12.77
C SER A 428 0.11 -5.22 -13.53
N ILE A 429 -0.46 -4.23 -12.82
CA ILE A 429 -1.24 -3.16 -13.47
C ILE A 429 -0.36 -2.20 -14.29
N THR A 430 0.89 -1.98 -13.87
CA THR A 430 1.80 -1.06 -14.56
C THR A 430 2.57 -1.69 -15.73
N THR A 431 2.75 -3.02 -15.76
CA THR A 431 3.57 -3.70 -16.79
C THR A 431 2.83 -4.74 -17.62
N GLY A 432 1.60 -5.10 -17.25
CA GLY A 432 0.86 -6.21 -17.87
C GLY A 432 1.35 -7.60 -17.46
N VAL A 433 2.36 -7.68 -16.59
CA VAL A 433 3.03 -8.93 -16.21
C VAL A 433 2.92 -9.14 -14.71
N CYS A 434 2.24 -10.22 -14.31
CA CYS A 434 2.26 -10.70 -12.93
C CYS A 434 3.58 -11.44 -12.64
N PRO A 435 4.41 -10.99 -11.68
CA PRO A 435 5.74 -11.58 -11.45
C PRO A 435 5.71 -13.07 -11.10
N GLU A 436 4.70 -13.51 -10.34
CA GLU A 436 4.52 -14.93 -10.00
C GLU A 436 4.29 -15.83 -11.22
N LYS A 437 3.63 -15.30 -12.26
CA LYS A 437 3.40 -16.02 -13.51
C LYS A 437 4.59 -15.91 -14.47
N ALA A 438 5.34 -14.81 -14.43
CA ALA A 438 6.53 -14.63 -15.27
C ALA A 438 7.63 -15.68 -14.99
N ALA A 439 7.62 -16.30 -13.81
CA ALA A 439 8.49 -17.44 -13.49
C ALA A 439 8.10 -18.73 -14.23
N ASP A 440 6.86 -18.85 -14.73
CA ASP A 440 6.40 -19.98 -15.52
C ASP A 440 6.77 -19.80 -17.00
N SER A 441 7.95 -20.31 -17.35
CA SER A 441 8.49 -20.31 -18.73
C SER A 441 7.66 -21.12 -19.73
N SER A 442 6.57 -21.77 -19.32
CA SER A 442 5.64 -22.46 -20.22
C SER A 442 4.54 -21.57 -20.79
N LEU A 443 4.34 -20.36 -20.24
CA LEU A 443 3.47 -19.37 -20.85
C LEU A 443 4.10 -18.96 -22.19
N PRO A 444 3.40 -19.15 -23.33
CA PRO A 444 3.96 -18.81 -24.63
C PRO A 444 4.34 -17.34 -24.61
N GLY A 445 5.57 -17.06 -25.06
CA GLY A 445 6.23 -15.77 -24.86
C GLY A 445 5.25 -14.62 -25.11
N ALA A 446 5.16 -13.73 -24.12
CA ALA A 446 4.45 -12.47 -24.27
C ALA A 446 5.22 -11.61 -25.28
N ASP A 447 5.07 -11.94 -26.57
CA ASP A 447 5.28 -11.04 -27.69
C ASP A 447 4.44 -9.82 -27.35
N MET A 448 5.12 -8.78 -26.88
CA MET A 448 4.55 -7.74 -26.05
C MET A 448 3.44 -7.01 -26.81
N LEU A 449 2.19 -7.43 -26.57
CA LEU A 449 1.04 -6.55 -26.69
C LEU A 449 1.41 -5.26 -25.97
N GLU A 450 1.21 -4.13 -26.65
CA GLU A 450 1.50 -2.80 -26.13
C GLU A 450 0.62 -2.56 -24.90
N TRP A 451 1.13 -2.96 -23.73
CA TRP A 451 0.44 -2.79 -22.46
C TRP A 451 0.48 -1.30 -22.10
N ASP A 452 -0.70 -0.70 -22.06
CA ASP A 452 -0.91 0.67 -21.62
C ASP A 452 -0.85 0.71 -20.08
N PRO A 453 0.20 1.30 -19.46
CA PRO A 453 0.37 1.25 -18.01
C PRO A 453 -0.83 1.83 -17.27
N VAL A 454 -1.26 1.14 -16.22
CA VAL A 454 -2.46 1.49 -15.45
C VAL A 454 -2.08 2.01 -14.07
N TYR A 455 -2.66 3.17 -13.68
CA TYR A 455 -2.44 3.84 -12.39
C TYR A 455 -3.72 3.82 -11.57
N HIS A 456 -3.64 3.47 -10.28
CA HIS A 456 -4.79 3.26 -9.41
C HIS A 456 -5.31 4.56 -8.78
N LEU A 457 -4.42 5.45 -8.37
CA LEU A 457 -4.68 6.81 -7.86
C LEU A 457 -5.56 6.91 -6.61
N ASP A 458 -5.87 5.78 -5.95
CA ASP A 458 -6.68 5.75 -4.71
C ASP A 458 -6.35 4.52 -3.83
N ILE A 459 -5.05 4.22 -3.71
CA ILE A 459 -4.58 3.13 -2.86
C ILE A 459 -4.62 3.56 -1.40
N LYS A 460 -5.46 2.88 -0.62
CA LYS A 460 -5.66 3.10 0.81
C LYS A 460 -6.14 1.80 1.48
N PRO A 461 -6.03 1.65 2.81
CA PRO A 461 -6.40 0.43 3.51
C PRO A 461 -7.84 -0.06 3.26
N SER A 462 -8.81 0.83 3.06
CA SER A 462 -10.21 0.42 2.75
C SER A 462 -10.42 -0.15 1.35
N ASN A 463 -9.44 0.04 0.44
CA ASN A 463 -9.47 -0.45 -0.94
C ASN A 463 -8.57 -1.71 -1.11
N ILE A 464 -8.04 -2.23 0.01
CA ILE A 464 -7.26 -3.46 0.07
C ILE A 464 -8.04 -4.46 0.91
N PHE A 465 -8.67 -5.42 0.24
CA PHE A 465 -9.44 -6.48 0.88
C PHE A 465 -8.54 -7.67 1.25
N LEU A 466 -8.95 -8.47 2.22
CA LEU A 466 -8.25 -9.68 2.62
C LEU A 466 -9.01 -10.91 2.13
N GLY A 467 -8.47 -11.56 1.10
CA GLY A 467 -9.02 -12.75 0.47
C GLY A 467 -8.85 -14.03 1.29
N GLU A 468 -9.09 -15.16 0.65
CA GLU A 468 -8.79 -16.48 1.24
C GLU A 468 -7.27 -16.63 1.52
N PRO A 469 -6.87 -17.48 2.48
CA PRO A 469 -5.47 -17.86 2.63
C PRO A 469 -4.96 -18.64 1.41
N ILE A 470 -3.66 -18.54 1.13
CA ILE A 470 -3.00 -19.31 0.07
C ILE A 470 -1.91 -20.20 0.65
N ASN A 471 -1.76 -21.42 0.15
CA ASN A 471 -0.64 -22.28 0.56
C ASN A 471 0.71 -21.67 0.12
N PRO A 472 1.78 -21.75 0.94
CA PRO A 472 1.89 -22.38 2.26
C PRO A 472 1.73 -21.40 3.44
N TYR A 473 0.85 -20.40 3.32
CA TYR A 473 0.59 -19.36 4.32
C TYR A 473 -0.89 -19.38 4.75
N GLY A 474 -1.39 -20.55 5.18
CA GLY A 474 -2.78 -20.77 5.61
C GLY A 474 -3.25 -19.89 6.77
N ALA A 475 -2.31 -19.38 7.57
CA ALA A 475 -2.59 -18.41 8.63
C ALA A 475 -2.77 -16.96 8.13
N TYR A 476 -2.40 -16.65 6.88
CA TYR A 476 -2.34 -15.29 6.34
C TYR A 476 -3.32 -15.10 5.18
N LEU A 477 -4.26 -14.18 5.36
CA LEU A 477 -5.23 -13.79 4.33
C LEU A 477 -4.55 -12.97 3.22
N THR A 478 -4.78 -13.36 1.97
CA THR A 478 -4.14 -12.76 0.78
C THR A 478 -4.60 -11.31 0.57
N PRO A 479 -3.70 -10.32 0.43
CA PRO A 479 -4.11 -8.95 0.11
C PRO A 479 -4.63 -8.86 -1.34
N LEU A 480 -5.78 -8.20 -1.52
CA LEU A 480 -6.48 -8.01 -2.80
C LEU A 480 -6.73 -6.51 -3.03
N LEU A 481 -6.05 -5.93 -4.03
CA LEU A 481 -6.27 -4.56 -4.47
C LEU A 481 -7.61 -4.43 -5.22
N ALA A 482 -8.38 -3.38 -4.96
CA ALA A 482 -9.75 -3.21 -5.45
C ALA A 482 -10.20 -1.74 -5.55
N ASP A 483 -11.42 -1.53 -6.04
CA ASP A 483 -12.07 -0.22 -6.27
C ASP A 483 -11.41 0.60 -7.38
N PHE A 484 -11.46 0.06 -8.61
CA PHE A 484 -10.82 0.62 -9.80
C PHE A 484 -11.57 1.84 -10.40
N GLY A 485 -12.43 2.51 -9.63
CA GLY A 485 -13.30 3.60 -10.11
C GLY A 485 -12.56 4.91 -10.43
N LEU A 486 -11.34 5.10 -9.91
CA LEU A 486 -10.49 6.27 -10.17
C LEU A 486 -9.26 5.94 -11.04
N VAL A 487 -9.21 4.74 -11.61
CA VAL A 487 -8.07 4.25 -12.38
C VAL A 487 -7.96 4.92 -13.75
N TRP A 488 -6.73 5.15 -14.20
CA TRP A 488 -6.44 5.65 -15.54
C TRP A 488 -5.34 4.84 -16.21
N THR A 489 -5.37 4.79 -17.54
CA THR A 489 -4.28 4.27 -18.36
C THR A 489 -3.41 5.43 -18.87
N GLU A 490 -2.12 5.18 -19.10
CA GLU A 490 -1.18 6.21 -19.55
C GLU A 490 -1.65 6.90 -20.85
N SER A 491 -2.14 6.14 -21.83
CA SER A 491 -2.66 6.70 -23.08
C SER A 491 -3.87 7.61 -22.86
N LYS A 492 -4.79 7.26 -21.95
CA LYS A 492 -5.96 8.10 -21.59
C LYS A 492 -5.52 9.41 -20.92
N LEU A 493 -4.42 9.40 -20.18
CA LEU A 493 -3.85 10.59 -19.53
C LEU A 493 -3.16 11.51 -20.54
N VAL A 494 -2.28 10.94 -21.37
CA VAL A 494 -1.60 11.67 -22.45
C VAL A 494 -2.62 12.30 -23.41
N ALA A 495 -3.66 11.55 -23.80
CA ALA A 495 -4.72 12.03 -24.69
C ALA A 495 -5.47 13.25 -24.13
N ARG A 496 -5.66 13.33 -22.80
CA ARG A 496 -6.35 14.47 -22.17
C ARG A 496 -5.54 15.77 -22.17
N LYS A 497 -4.22 15.75 -22.39
CA LYS A 497 -3.30 16.92 -22.43
C LYS A 497 -3.33 17.88 -21.22
N ARG A 498 -4.13 17.57 -20.20
CA ARG A 498 -4.30 18.38 -18.98
C ARG A 498 -3.39 17.77 -17.91
N LYS A 499 -2.18 18.32 -17.74
CA LYS A 499 -1.28 17.93 -16.63
C LYS A 499 -2.01 17.96 -15.27
N ASN A 500 -2.89 18.95 -15.09
CA ASN A 500 -3.67 19.16 -13.87
C ASN A 500 -4.88 18.22 -13.71
N ALA A 501 -5.21 17.35 -14.69
CA ALA A 501 -6.42 16.51 -14.61
C ALA A 501 -6.35 15.39 -13.57
N LEU A 502 -5.17 15.11 -13.01
CA LEU A 502 -4.97 14.16 -11.91
C LEU A 502 -4.75 14.83 -10.54
N HIS A 503 -4.71 16.17 -10.48
CA HIS A 503 -4.64 16.88 -9.21
C HIS A 503 -5.97 16.74 -8.46
N ASN A 504 -5.89 16.58 -7.14
CA ASN A 504 -6.98 16.34 -6.20
C ASN A 504 -7.83 15.07 -6.50
N ILE A 505 -7.33 14.12 -7.31
CA ILE A 505 -7.94 12.79 -7.49
C ILE A 505 -7.42 11.82 -6.42
N GLY A 506 -8.31 10.99 -5.87
CA GLY A 506 -7.99 10.04 -4.80
C GLY A 506 -8.34 10.58 -3.41
N THR A 507 -8.02 9.78 -2.39
CA THR A 507 -8.33 10.11 -0.99
C THR A 507 -7.22 10.94 -0.35
N ARG A 508 -7.59 12.10 0.21
CA ARG A 508 -6.69 12.92 1.04
C ARG A 508 -6.04 12.05 2.14
N GLY A 509 -4.77 12.29 2.38
CA GLY A 509 -3.90 11.52 3.28
C GLY A 509 -3.05 10.49 2.55
N TYR A 510 -3.54 9.93 1.44
CA TYR A 510 -2.83 8.95 0.61
C TYR A 510 -2.28 9.51 -0.69
N GLN A 511 -2.78 10.68 -1.10
CA GLN A 511 -2.30 11.40 -2.28
C GLN A 511 -0.82 11.76 -2.12
N PRO A 512 0.01 11.51 -3.15
CA PRO A 512 1.38 11.99 -3.19
C PRO A 512 1.45 13.51 -3.45
N PRO A 513 2.60 14.14 -3.17
CA PRO A 513 2.90 15.53 -3.52
C PRO A 513 2.42 16.02 -4.89
N GLU A 514 2.73 15.29 -5.96
CA GLU A 514 2.41 15.66 -7.34
C GLU A 514 0.90 15.56 -7.67
N GLN A 515 0.08 14.97 -6.80
CA GLN A 515 -1.38 14.97 -6.95
C GLN A 515 -2.06 16.14 -6.20
N TYR A 516 -1.35 17.00 -5.48
CA TYR A 516 -1.97 18.14 -4.79
C TYR A 516 -2.08 19.38 -5.69
N ARG A 517 -3.26 20.03 -5.73
CA ARG A 517 -3.52 21.22 -6.59
C ARG A 517 -2.92 22.51 -6.02
N GLU A 518 -2.69 22.62 -4.72
CA GLU A 518 -2.35 23.87 -4.02
C GLU A 518 -0.89 23.88 -3.52
N LEU A 519 -0.09 24.67 -4.22
CA LEU A 519 1.29 25.11 -3.99
C LEU A 519 1.41 26.29 -4.94
N THR A 520 1.83 27.45 -4.46
CA THR A 520 1.96 28.65 -5.29
C THR A 520 3.15 28.50 -6.25
N ALA A 521 3.04 29.06 -7.45
CA ALA A 521 3.97 28.82 -8.56
C ALA A 521 5.35 29.53 -8.42
N GLU A 522 5.83 29.72 -7.19
CA GLU A 522 7.02 30.52 -6.86
C GLU A 522 8.26 29.68 -6.48
N GLU A 523 8.16 28.34 -6.37
CA GLU A 523 9.31 27.45 -6.13
C GLU A 523 9.81 26.74 -7.42
N ASP A 524 11.04 27.04 -7.85
CA ASP A 524 11.75 26.33 -8.96
C ASP A 524 12.03 24.82 -8.68
N TYR A 525 11.61 24.31 -7.51
CA TYR A 525 11.77 22.92 -7.06
C TYR A 525 10.43 22.26 -6.69
N ASP A 526 9.31 22.80 -7.19
CA ASP A 526 7.95 22.32 -6.94
C ASP A 526 7.76 20.83 -7.37
N PRO A 527 7.38 19.91 -6.46
CA PRO A 527 7.07 18.52 -6.82
C PRO A 527 5.89 18.35 -7.79
N LYS A 528 5.04 19.37 -8.01
CA LYS A 528 4.04 19.39 -9.11
C LYS A 528 4.65 19.53 -10.50
N GLY A 529 5.93 19.89 -10.61
CA GLY A 529 6.65 19.84 -11.89
C GLY A 529 6.70 18.41 -12.46
N PHE A 530 6.51 17.40 -11.61
CA PHE A 530 6.44 16.00 -12.01
C PHE A 530 5.03 15.60 -12.44
N GLU A 531 4.96 14.85 -13.54
CA GLU A 531 3.71 14.28 -14.01
C GLU A 531 3.32 13.07 -13.13
N VAL A 532 2.04 12.99 -12.76
CA VAL A 532 1.50 11.87 -11.99
C VAL A 532 1.63 10.58 -12.81
N GLY A 533 2.33 9.59 -12.27
CA GLY A 533 2.61 8.31 -12.92
C GLY A 533 2.76 7.16 -11.93
N PRO A 534 3.41 6.03 -12.27
CA PRO A 534 3.51 4.82 -11.43
C PRO A 534 4.01 5.05 -10.01
N LYS A 535 4.81 6.12 -9.81
CA LYS A 535 5.38 6.52 -8.52
C LYS A 535 4.34 7.08 -7.54
N ALA A 536 3.18 7.51 -8.02
CA ALA A 536 2.06 7.98 -7.20
C ALA A 536 1.49 6.82 -6.38
N ASP A 537 1.14 5.71 -7.03
CA ASP A 537 0.63 4.50 -6.38
C ASP A 537 1.63 3.91 -5.37
N ILE A 538 2.94 3.97 -5.67
CA ILE A 538 4.00 3.55 -4.73
C ILE A 538 4.01 4.41 -3.46
N TYR A 539 3.77 5.72 -3.57
CA TYR A 539 3.67 6.61 -2.41
C TYR A 539 2.43 6.27 -1.57
N SER A 540 1.26 6.13 -2.21
CA SER A 540 0.00 5.78 -1.54
C SER A 540 0.07 4.40 -0.84
N LEU A 541 0.78 3.44 -1.44
CA LEU A 541 1.13 2.16 -0.80
C LEU A 541 2.12 2.36 0.37
N GLY A 542 3.08 3.27 0.25
CA GLY A 542 3.96 3.69 1.34
C GLY A 542 3.20 4.22 2.56
N VAL A 543 2.24 5.12 2.35
CA VAL A 543 1.35 5.65 3.42
C VAL A 543 0.52 4.51 4.03
N THR A 544 -0.04 3.64 3.19
CA THR A 544 -0.82 2.47 3.62
C THR A 544 0.02 1.57 4.55
N MET A 545 1.25 1.22 4.16
CA MET A 545 2.14 0.39 4.96
C MET A 545 2.62 1.10 6.23
N TRP A 546 2.86 2.41 6.19
CA TRP A 546 3.19 3.22 7.37
C TRP A 546 2.04 3.25 8.39
N ARG A 547 0.79 3.49 7.96
CA ARG A 547 -0.39 3.40 8.84
C ARG A 547 -0.57 2.00 9.40
N PHE A 548 -0.27 0.96 8.62
CA PHE A 548 -0.39 -0.44 9.07
C PHE A 548 0.71 -0.82 10.09
N MET A 549 1.94 -0.35 9.92
CA MET A 549 3.00 -0.44 10.94
C MET A 549 2.60 0.27 12.24
N LEU A 550 1.94 1.42 12.15
CA LEU A 550 1.53 2.24 13.28
C LEU A 550 0.13 1.92 13.80
N ALA A 551 -0.45 0.75 13.48
CA ALA A 551 -1.83 0.39 13.83
C ALA A 551 -2.14 0.38 15.35
N THR A 552 -1.18 0.56 16.25
CA THR A 552 -1.41 0.70 17.70
C THR A 552 -1.44 2.15 18.21
N CYS A 553 -1.03 3.11 17.38
CA CYS A 553 -1.23 4.54 17.61
C CYS A 553 -2.72 4.90 17.54
N ASP A 554 -3.10 6.00 18.19
CA ASP A 554 -4.44 6.57 18.00
C ASP A 554 -4.60 7.03 16.53
N PRO A 555 -5.61 6.55 15.79
CA PRO A 555 -5.86 7.02 14.43
C PRO A 555 -6.00 8.54 14.36
N ASP A 556 -6.59 9.17 15.39
CA ASP A 556 -6.75 10.62 15.43
C ASP A 556 -5.42 11.31 15.71
N GLU A 557 -4.52 10.76 16.55
CA GLU A 557 -3.16 11.29 16.69
C GLU A 557 -2.35 11.11 15.40
N LEU A 558 -2.48 9.96 14.71
CA LEU A 558 -1.85 9.75 13.40
C LEU A 558 -2.37 10.72 12.35
N TRP A 559 -3.67 10.99 12.31
CA TRP A 559 -4.27 11.97 11.40
C TRP A 559 -3.87 13.39 11.74
N ASN A 560 -3.87 13.80 13.02
CA ASN A 560 -3.37 15.12 13.42
C ASN A 560 -1.85 15.30 13.20
N ILE A 561 -1.08 14.21 13.17
CA ILE A 561 0.33 14.21 12.74
C ILE A 561 0.44 14.33 11.22
N HIS A 562 -0.46 13.69 10.49
CA HIS A 562 -0.54 13.73 9.03
C HIS A 562 -1.07 15.06 8.50
N ASP A 563 -1.96 15.72 9.25
CA ASP A 563 -2.94 16.67 8.74
C ASP A 563 -3.55 17.48 9.91
N PRO A 564 -2.79 18.40 10.55
CA PRO A 564 -3.26 19.16 11.71
C PRO A 564 -4.31 20.23 11.36
N ASP A 565 -4.35 20.68 10.11
CA ASP A 565 -5.12 21.86 9.66
C ASP A 565 -5.96 21.62 8.38
N GLY A 566 -5.96 20.42 7.80
CA GLY A 566 -6.56 20.10 6.50
C GLY A 566 -5.58 20.09 5.32
N ASP A 567 -4.30 20.38 5.58
CA ASP A 567 -3.18 20.32 4.64
C ASP A 567 -2.10 19.33 5.14
N ILE A 568 -1.91 18.25 4.38
CA ILE A 568 -1.14 17.05 4.83
C ILE A 568 0.36 17.25 4.80
N PHE A 569 0.80 18.22 4.02
CA PHE A 569 2.16 18.69 4.04
C PHE A 569 2.05 20.17 4.34
N ASP A 570 2.53 20.58 5.50
CA ASP A 570 2.91 21.97 5.70
C ASP A 570 4.11 22.23 4.77
N TRP A 571 3.80 22.62 3.54
CA TRP A 571 4.77 22.74 2.46
C TRP A 571 5.84 23.78 2.79
N ASP A 572 5.50 24.79 3.60
CA ASP A 572 6.41 25.83 4.04
C ASP A 572 7.42 25.32 5.11
N ASP A 573 7.13 24.20 5.80
CA ASP A 573 8.02 23.57 6.78
C ASP A 573 8.75 22.35 6.19
N PRO A 574 10.04 22.46 5.81
CA PRO A 574 10.81 21.36 5.24
C PRO A 574 11.04 20.17 6.20
N ASP A 575 10.86 20.36 7.51
CA ASP A 575 10.91 19.25 8.49
C ASP A 575 9.56 18.49 8.56
N ARG A 576 8.45 19.11 8.13
CA ARG A 576 7.12 18.46 7.97
C ARG A 576 6.91 17.85 6.58
N ARG A 577 7.73 18.19 5.58
CA ARG A 577 7.74 17.58 4.23
C ARG A 577 8.00 16.06 4.22
N GLN A 578 8.26 15.40 5.36
CA GLN A 578 8.42 13.95 5.46
C GLN A 578 7.57 13.38 6.59
N LEU A 579 6.80 12.31 6.30
CA LEU A 579 6.04 11.61 7.34
C LEU A 579 6.99 11.03 8.41
N PRO A 580 6.68 11.21 9.71
CA PRO A 580 7.53 10.69 10.77
C PRO A 580 7.43 9.16 10.83
N ILE A 581 8.42 8.47 10.27
CA ILE A 581 8.48 7.00 10.27
C ILE A 581 8.81 6.43 11.66
N ASP A 582 9.50 7.21 12.49
CA ASP A 582 9.87 6.84 13.86
C ASP A 582 9.17 7.74 14.91
N PRO A 583 7.83 7.69 15.06
CA PRO A 583 7.13 8.47 16.07
C PRO A 583 7.67 8.11 17.48
N PRO A 584 7.82 9.10 18.39
CA PRO A 584 8.48 8.87 19.68
C PRO A 584 7.82 7.75 20.51
N GLY A 585 8.50 6.61 20.61
CA GLY A 585 8.02 5.41 21.32
C GLY A 585 8.00 4.13 20.49
N TYR A 586 8.01 4.23 19.15
CA TYR A 586 7.94 3.07 18.23
C TYR A 586 9.31 2.54 17.77
N TRP A 587 10.39 3.10 18.33
CA TRP A 587 11.77 2.88 17.92
C TRP A 587 12.18 1.41 18.05
N GLY A 588 12.40 0.76 16.91
CA GLY A 588 12.94 -0.60 16.83
C GLY A 588 11.91 -1.72 17.00
N MET A 589 10.61 -1.45 16.87
CA MET A 589 9.58 -2.50 16.80
C MET A 589 9.64 -3.31 15.51
N TYR A 590 10.05 -2.68 14.40
CA TYR A 590 10.22 -3.29 13.09
C TYR A 590 11.68 -3.22 12.65
N SER A 591 12.08 -4.10 11.73
CA SER A 591 13.43 -4.10 11.18
C SER A 591 13.72 -2.83 10.37
N ASN A 592 14.98 -2.40 10.39
CA ASN A 592 15.47 -1.29 9.57
C ASN A 592 15.25 -1.50 8.06
N ARG A 593 15.03 -2.75 7.60
CA ARG A 593 14.74 -3.05 6.20
C ARG A 593 13.32 -2.61 5.82
N LEU A 594 12.35 -2.86 6.70
CA LEU A 594 10.95 -2.48 6.47
C LEU A 594 10.80 -0.96 6.57
N THR A 595 11.31 -0.35 7.64
CA THR A 595 11.23 1.11 7.83
C THR A 595 11.92 1.87 6.69
N GLN A 596 13.09 1.41 6.22
CA GLN A 596 13.78 2.03 5.10
C GLN A 596 13.06 1.83 3.76
N LEU A 597 12.40 0.69 3.52
CA LEU A 597 11.61 0.51 2.30
C LEU A 597 10.38 1.41 2.30
N VAL A 598 9.66 1.50 3.42
CA VAL A 598 8.52 2.43 3.55
C VAL A 598 8.99 3.88 3.41
N TYR A 599 10.15 4.26 3.96
CA TYR A 599 10.79 5.55 3.70
C TYR A 599 11.07 5.79 2.21
N ASP A 600 11.60 4.80 1.51
CA ASP A 600 11.91 4.91 0.09
C ASP A 600 10.64 4.99 -0.78
N CYS A 601 9.48 4.50 -0.33
CA CYS A 601 8.19 4.78 -0.97
C CYS A 601 7.70 6.21 -0.70
N LEU A 602 7.90 6.71 0.52
CA LEU A 602 7.38 7.99 1.02
C LEU A 602 8.22 9.23 0.65
N LYS A 603 9.29 9.08 -0.14
CA LYS A 603 10.10 10.22 -0.58
C LYS A 603 9.27 11.20 -1.40
N MET A 604 9.35 12.49 -1.04
CA MET A 604 8.60 13.56 -1.69
C MET A 604 8.74 13.57 -3.22
N TYR A 605 9.97 13.54 -3.74
CA TYR A 605 10.24 13.61 -5.17
C TYR A 605 10.07 12.25 -5.86
N PRO A 606 9.18 12.10 -6.88
CA PRO A 606 8.94 10.83 -7.57
C PRO A 606 10.18 10.11 -8.12
N PRO A 607 11.21 10.79 -8.68
CA PRO A 607 12.43 10.14 -9.13
C PRO A 607 13.26 9.50 -8.01
N HIS A 608 13.13 9.97 -6.76
CA HIS A 608 13.85 9.42 -5.62
C HIS A 608 13.12 8.25 -4.95
N ARG A 609 11.81 8.08 -5.22
CA ARG A 609 11.03 6.94 -4.73
C ARG A 609 11.54 5.64 -5.34
N VAL A 610 11.36 4.53 -4.63
CA VAL A 610 11.55 3.18 -5.16
C VAL A 610 10.70 2.97 -6.45
N ASP A 611 11.16 2.16 -7.41
CA ASP A 611 10.34 1.76 -8.58
C ASP A 611 9.70 0.38 -8.37
N ASN A 612 8.76 -0.02 -9.23
CA ASN A 612 8.04 -1.29 -9.05
C ASN A 612 8.96 -2.53 -9.07
N LYS A 613 10.08 -2.50 -9.80
CA LYS A 613 11.03 -3.62 -9.83
C LYS A 613 11.85 -3.67 -8.54
N ASP A 614 12.38 -2.53 -8.08
CA ASP A 614 13.13 -2.48 -6.82
C ASP A 614 12.23 -2.70 -5.60
N LEU A 615 10.96 -2.24 -5.66
CA LEU A 615 9.94 -2.50 -4.66
C LEU A 615 9.68 -3.99 -4.52
N LYS A 616 9.29 -4.67 -5.62
CA LYS A 616 9.01 -6.11 -5.60
C LYS A 616 10.25 -6.94 -5.20
N ARG A 617 11.44 -6.53 -5.65
CA ARG A 617 12.71 -7.16 -5.23
C ARG A 617 12.90 -7.06 -3.72
N ARG A 618 12.71 -5.86 -3.14
CA ARG A 618 12.95 -5.60 -1.72
C ARG A 618 11.87 -6.17 -0.80
N THR A 619 10.61 -6.24 -1.22
CA THR A 619 9.55 -6.95 -0.48
C THR A 619 9.82 -8.45 -0.45
N ALA A 620 10.20 -9.04 -1.59
CA ALA A 620 10.55 -10.46 -1.69
C ALA A 620 11.80 -10.79 -0.85
N GLU A 621 12.85 -9.97 -0.90
CA GLU A 621 14.05 -10.12 -0.06
C GLU A 621 13.75 -9.96 1.44
N GLY A 622 12.90 -9.00 1.80
CA GLY A 622 12.44 -8.79 3.19
C GLY A 622 11.69 -10.00 3.73
N PHE A 623 10.70 -10.48 2.96
CA PHE A 623 9.90 -11.64 3.33
C PHE A 623 10.71 -12.94 3.36
N ALA A 624 11.59 -13.17 2.37
CA ALA A 624 12.47 -14.34 2.33
C ALA A 624 13.46 -14.37 3.50
N TRP A 625 14.10 -13.23 3.82
CA TRP A 625 14.97 -13.11 4.99
C TRP A 625 14.23 -13.39 6.29
N PHE A 626 12.99 -12.90 6.41
CA PHE A 626 12.17 -13.15 7.58
C PHE A 626 11.86 -14.65 7.73
N GLN A 627 11.50 -15.32 6.62
CA GLN A 627 11.29 -16.78 6.60
C GLN A 627 12.56 -17.58 6.95
N GLU A 628 13.72 -17.18 6.46
CA GLU A 628 15.01 -17.83 6.78
C GLU A 628 15.35 -17.70 8.27
N THR A 629 15.11 -16.51 8.82
CA THR A 629 15.42 -16.16 10.21
C THR A 629 14.53 -16.91 11.21
N PHE A 630 13.22 -16.99 10.93
CA PHE A 630 12.24 -17.52 11.89
C PHE A 630 11.71 -18.92 11.56
N ARG A 631 11.94 -19.44 10.35
CA ARG A 631 11.67 -20.82 9.86
C ARG A 631 10.24 -21.37 9.94
N GLU A 632 9.33 -20.75 10.69
CA GLU A 632 8.04 -21.32 11.10
C GLU A 632 6.80 -20.55 10.60
N VAL A 633 6.97 -19.58 9.69
CA VAL A 633 5.84 -18.77 9.15
C VAL A 633 5.00 -19.54 8.11
N LYS A 634 5.45 -20.73 7.68
CA LYS A 634 4.76 -21.56 6.69
C LYS A 634 3.92 -22.63 7.37
N LEU A 635 2.63 -22.35 7.52
CA LEU A 635 1.59 -23.34 7.85
C LEU A 635 0.73 -23.56 6.63
N SER A 636 0.50 -24.81 6.22
CA SER A 636 -0.50 -25.08 5.18
C SER A 636 -1.91 -24.72 5.65
N ILE A 637 -2.84 -24.54 4.72
CA ILE A 637 -4.26 -24.34 5.04
C ILE A 637 -4.79 -25.52 5.88
N GLU A 638 -4.38 -26.74 5.55
CA GLU A 638 -4.74 -27.96 6.31
C GLU A 638 -4.18 -27.95 7.74
N GLN A 639 -2.93 -27.52 7.95
CA GLN A 639 -2.37 -27.37 9.30
C GLN A 639 -3.16 -26.36 10.13
N TRP A 640 -3.47 -25.21 9.53
CA TRP A 640 -4.23 -24.15 10.17
C TRP A 640 -5.67 -24.56 10.52
N ASP A 641 -6.41 -25.17 9.57
CA ASP A 641 -7.76 -25.70 9.82
C ASP A 641 -7.77 -26.86 10.85
N ASN A 642 -6.66 -27.61 10.99
CA ASN A 642 -6.46 -28.60 12.06
C ASN A 642 -6.12 -27.98 13.43
N GLY A 643 -6.01 -26.65 13.52
CA GLY A 643 -5.74 -25.92 14.76
C GLY A 643 -4.26 -25.77 15.11
N GLU A 644 -3.33 -25.98 14.17
CA GLU A 644 -1.94 -25.53 14.34
C GLU A 644 -1.89 -24.00 14.27
N SER A 645 -1.26 -23.38 15.25
CA SER A 645 -1.10 -21.93 15.34
C SER A 645 0.32 -21.51 15.00
N LEU A 646 0.49 -20.31 14.42
CA LEU A 646 1.80 -19.67 14.36
C LEU A 646 2.34 -19.41 15.78
N PRO A 647 3.66 -19.27 15.97
CA PRO A 647 4.20 -18.83 17.25
C PRO A 647 3.63 -17.47 17.67
N TRP A 648 3.53 -17.23 18.97
CA TRP A 648 3.03 -15.96 19.51
C TRP A 648 3.86 -14.78 18.98
N GLY A 649 3.18 -13.73 18.51
CA GLY A 649 3.80 -12.58 17.82
C GLY A 649 3.88 -12.69 16.29
N PHE A 650 3.49 -13.81 15.68
CA PHE A 650 3.44 -13.99 14.21
C PHE A 650 2.01 -14.01 13.64
N GLN A 651 1.00 -14.12 14.49
CA GLN A 651 -0.42 -14.20 14.12
C GLN A 651 -1.07 -12.80 14.09
N PRO A 652 -1.61 -12.33 12.94
CA PRO A 652 -2.42 -11.10 12.88
C PRO A 652 -3.82 -11.34 13.46
N PHE A 653 -4.55 -10.27 13.79
CA PHE A 653 -5.97 -10.39 14.15
C PHE A 653 -6.81 -10.65 12.90
N ILE A 654 -7.44 -11.83 12.86
CA ILE A 654 -8.37 -12.24 11.82
C ILE A 654 -9.76 -12.36 12.47
N ILE A 655 -10.78 -11.81 11.81
CA ILE A 655 -12.18 -12.04 12.19
C ILE A 655 -12.66 -13.33 11.51
N ASP A 656 -13.45 -14.12 12.24
CA ASP A 656 -14.14 -15.28 11.67
C ASP A 656 -15.02 -14.86 10.48
N ASP A 657 -14.80 -15.53 9.36
CA ASP A 657 -15.55 -15.38 8.12
C ASP A 657 -17.03 -15.76 8.31
N PRO A 658 -17.98 -14.80 8.30
CA PRO A 658 -19.39 -15.06 8.58
C PRO A 658 -20.10 -15.83 7.46
N PHE A 659 -19.43 -16.03 6.32
CA PHE A 659 -19.95 -16.74 5.15
C PHE A 659 -19.00 -17.87 4.69
N LYS A 660 -18.18 -18.44 5.61
CA LYS A 660 -17.21 -19.50 5.31
C LYS A 660 -17.86 -20.64 4.51
N LYS A 661 -17.23 -21.03 3.40
CA LYS A 661 -17.69 -22.15 2.56
C LYS A 661 -17.81 -23.42 3.42
N GLY A 662 -18.89 -24.18 3.22
CA GLY A 662 -19.26 -25.33 4.06
C GLY A 662 -20.07 -25.01 5.32
N SER A 663 -20.23 -23.73 5.71
CA SER A 663 -21.19 -23.33 6.75
C SER A 663 -22.60 -23.12 6.18
N VAL A 664 -23.64 -23.14 7.02
CA VAL A 664 -24.99 -22.69 6.62
C VAL A 664 -25.03 -21.16 6.76
N PRO A 665 -25.59 -20.41 5.80
CA PRO A 665 -25.66 -18.95 5.92
C PRO A 665 -26.37 -18.55 7.22
N PRO A 666 -25.96 -17.45 7.88
CA PRO A 666 -26.68 -16.94 9.04
C PRO A 666 -28.13 -16.67 8.63
N GLY A 667 -29.06 -17.43 9.20
CA GLY A 667 -30.46 -17.36 8.82
C GLY A 667 -30.98 -15.94 9.00
N LYS A 668 -31.71 -15.43 7.99
CA LYS A 668 -32.35 -14.11 8.08
C LYS A 668 -33.10 -14.05 9.39
N ARG A 669 -32.67 -13.16 10.31
CA ARG A 669 -33.38 -12.92 11.57
C ARG A 669 -34.79 -12.52 11.17
N ARG A 670 -35.77 -13.42 11.39
CA ARG A 670 -37.18 -13.06 11.22
C ARG A 670 -37.39 -11.84 12.11
N ARG A 671 -37.92 -10.75 11.54
CA ARG A 671 -38.27 -9.56 12.31
C ARG A 671 -39.33 -10.02 13.31
N ILE A 672 -38.92 -10.23 14.55
CA ILE A 672 -39.85 -10.49 15.66
C ILE A 672 -40.58 -9.16 15.80
N ASP A 673 -41.88 -9.16 15.52
CA ASP A 673 -42.69 -7.97 15.75
C ASP A 673 -42.75 -7.66 17.25
N ASP A 674 -43.16 -6.44 17.61
CA ASP A 674 -43.26 -6.02 19.02
C ASP A 674 -44.30 -6.83 19.82
N SER A 675 -45.05 -7.72 19.17
CA SER A 675 -45.94 -8.68 19.84
C SER A 675 -45.20 -9.92 20.37
N GLY A 676 -43.94 -10.12 19.98
CA GLY A 676 -43.12 -11.27 20.37
C GLY A 676 -43.50 -12.58 19.67
N VAL A 677 -44.42 -12.52 18.68
CA VAL A 677 -44.89 -13.69 17.94
C VAL A 677 -44.18 -13.73 16.60
N ALA A 678 -43.17 -14.60 16.47
CA ALA A 678 -42.56 -14.86 15.18
C ALA A 678 -43.64 -15.37 14.19
N GLN A 679 -43.99 -14.55 13.19
CA GLN A 679 -44.89 -14.98 12.13
C GLN A 679 -44.29 -16.19 11.41
N GLY A 680 -44.93 -17.33 11.63
CA GLY A 680 -44.58 -18.63 11.08
C GLY A 680 -45.70 -19.17 10.23
N ASP A 681 -45.56 -18.99 8.92
CA ASP A 681 -45.97 -19.93 7.86
C ASP A 681 -47.21 -20.80 8.19
N ALA A 682 -48.38 -20.16 8.27
CA ALA A 682 -49.65 -20.85 8.52
C ALA A 682 -50.16 -21.70 7.33
N ASP A 683 -49.40 -21.79 6.23
CA ASP A 683 -49.88 -22.29 4.93
C ASP A 683 -48.99 -23.37 4.28
N SER A 684 -48.04 -23.98 5.01
CA SER A 684 -47.39 -25.23 4.56
C SER A 684 -48.27 -26.45 4.88
N GLY A 685 -49.49 -26.47 4.33
CA GLY A 685 -50.42 -27.59 4.42
C GLY A 685 -49.94 -28.78 3.58
N ALA A 686 -49.34 -29.78 4.22
CA ALA A 686 -49.03 -31.06 3.58
C ALA A 686 -50.24 -32.00 3.58
N GLN A 687 -50.62 -32.47 2.38
CA GLN A 687 -51.38 -33.71 2.15
C GLN A 687 -50.41 -34.86 1.90
#